data_AF-V7C6H2-F1
#
_entry.id   AF-V7C6H2-F1
#
_cell.length_a   1.000
_cell.length_b   1.000
_cell.length_c   1.000
_cell.angle_alpha   90.00
_cell.angle_beta   90.00
_cell.angle_gamma   90.00
#
_symmetry.space_group_name_H-M   'P 1'
#
loop_
_entity.id
_entity.type
_entity.pdbx_description
1 polymer ?
#
loop_
_entity_poly.entity_id
_entity_poly.type
_entity_poly.pdbx_seq_one_letter_code
_entity_poly.pdbx_strand_id
1 'polypeptide(L)'
;MAENHHHSNNHVLLPTAVEALINTICHDQNQLPPDFIIRQGLAAVGEQQALQILRTIAERPIRISLSAFIAYMLKNHRTVTSSTPSTSSTPSTPLTPSPTRPGQTSSALHALGEMEFRKAFLCLSYIGRESLENVASADCIRSLKDLPMATFEKTIWEAFGKDHIYSQSDRQVYVDWDSGRTHVYQCYVSSDGSLRFKGPILQSTQTHLQRSLGDDNVLLVKFAENGIANNIRTSAEEAYRLYGKFGKEGINVGLRLYRFFVFKDGGKEEKKKDPTSSSVKCYFVRMQSCWSIDGSANYILSNKTVSEARGLFMHAHLLPSLDKYMARFSLILSKTFKLNIDLATVNVQTIQDVYCQDENGNIIYDNEKPRILTDGTGFISGDLALLCPNSVCKGNNLENNYIQEINNLLELEDMCKEMGETELKLTTHQPPLLIQCRLFHMGSAIKGTLLVNKKLPPRTIHVRPSMIKVETDLSLNMQSINSLEIVNTSIKPNRTYLSKNLIALLSYGGVPNEFFKSLLESNLEEANHVFSNKRVALRASVNHGNMDEYNAAGMILCGIPQDEPFLQYRLSILAREEKKKLRGGKLYIPDCFYLMGTVDPTGCLEKGQVCIIHQNGQITGDVLVYRNPGLHFGDIHIMCATRVEELESYVGHNKYAIFFPRVGSRSVADEIAGGDFDGDLYWVSKHPQ
;
A
#
# COMPACT_ATOMS: atom_id res chain seq x y z
N MET A 1 45.71 22.94 -8.32
CA MET A 1 46.78 22.23 -7.59
C MET A 1 46.10 21.52 -6.44
N ALA A 2 46.00 20.20 -6.55
CA ALA A 2 45.20 19.36 -5.66
C ALA A 2 46.02 18.98 -4.43
N GLU A 3 45.42 19.10 -3.26
CA GLU A 3 45.96 18.57 -2.01
C GLU A 3 45.48 17.13 -1.78
N ASN A 4 46.44 16.35 -1.30
CA ASN A 4 46.44 14.93 -1.03
C ASN A 4 45.40 14.48 0.01
N HIS A 5 44.70 13.38 -0.31
CA HIS A 5 44.26 12.42 0.71
C HIS A 5 44.84 11.04 0.40
N HIS A 6 45.63 10.56 1.35
CA HIS A 6 46.22 9.22 1.40
C HIS A 6 45.17 8.11 1.19
N HIS A 7 45.38 7.27 0.18
CA HIS A 7 44.86 5.91 0.16
C HIS A 7 46.00 4.95 0.52
N SER A 8 45.90 4.32 1.70
CA SER A 8 46.74 3.18 2.07
C SER A 8 46.47 2.02 1.12
N ASN A 9 47.52 1.57 0.42
CA ASN A 9 47.56 0.37 -0.40
C ASN A 9 47.45 -0.90 0.47
N ASN A 10 46.27 -1.52 0.55
CA ASN A 10 46.13 -2.91 1.02
C ASN A 10 46.31 -3.87 -0.17
N HIS A 11 47.54 -4.27 -0.49
CA HIS A 11 47.81 -5.32 -1.49
C HIS A 11 47.78 -6.71 -0.82
N VAL A 12 46.85 -7.58 -1.23
CA VAL A 12 46.91 -9.02 -0.91
C VAL A 12 48.04 -9.64 -1.74
N LEU A 13 49.05 -10.19 -1.08
CA LEU A 13 50.15 -10.91 -1.75
C LEU A 13 49.65 -12.29 -2.19
N LEU A 14 49.54 -12.50 -3.50
CA LEU A 14 49.30 -13.81 -4.10
C LEU A 14 50.63 -14.48 -4.48
N PRO A 15 50.70 -15.83 -4.52
CA PRO A 15 51.88 -16.54 -5.02
C PRO A 15 52.27 -16.06 -6.42
N THR A 16 53.58 -16.00 -6.70
CA THR A 16 54.13 -15.42 -7.94
C THR A 16 53.54 -16.06 -9.21
N ALA A 17 53.29 -17.37 -9.19
CA ALA A 17 52.68 -18.08 -10.31
C ALA A 17 51.21 -17.66 -10.56
N VAL A 18 50.46 -17.34 -9.50
CA VAL A 18 49.06 -16.89 -9.56
C VAL A 18 49.00 -15.46 -10.09
N GLU A 19 49.88 -14.58 -9.62
CA GLU A 19 49.99 -13.20 -10.16
C GLU A 19 50.38 -13.19 -11.63
N ALA A 20 51.36 -14.01 -12.02
CA ALA A 20 51.78 -14.11 -13.41
C ALA A 20 50.61 -14.52 -14.32
N LEU A 21 49.82 -15.51 -13.92
CA LEU A 21 48.69 -15.99 -14.72
C LEU A 21 47.53 -14.98 -14.75
N ILE A 22 47.27 -14.25 -13.66
CA ILE A 22 46.30 -13.13 -13.66
C ILE A 22 46.72 -12.07 -14.68
N ASN A 23 48.01 -11.68 -14.68
CA ASN A 23 48.52 -10.67 -15.60
C ASN A 23 48.43 -11.13 -17.07
N THR A 24 48.72 -12.41 -17.35
CA THR A 24 48.53 -12.99 -18.68
C THR A 24 47.06 -12.93 -19.13
N ILE A 25 46.11 -13.33 -18.29
CA ILE A 25 44.68 -13.28 -18.64
C ILE A 25 44.20 -11.83 -18.84
N CYS A 26 44.67 -10.89 -18.01
CA CYS A 26 44.35 -9.48 -18.16
C CYS A 26 44.85 -8.91 -19.48
N HIS A 27 46.06 -9.30 -19.89
CA HIS A 27 46.66 -8.89 -21.15
C HIS A 27 45.94 -9.51 -22.35
N ASP A 28 45.78 -10.84 -22.36
CA ASP A 28 45.27 -11.60 -23.49
C ASP A 28 43.77 -11.35 -23.76
N GLN A 29 42.99 -11.06 -22.70
CA GLN A 29 41.55 -10.84 -22.80
C GLN A 29 41.10 -9.39 -22.50
N ASN A 30 42.05 -8.44 -22.46
CA ASN A 30 41.84 -7.01 -22.20
C ASN A 30 40.96 -6.74 -20.96
N GLN A 31 41.36 -7.30 -19.81
CA GLN A 31 40.64 -7.18 -18.53
C GLN A 31 41.39 -6.34 -17.50
N LEU A 32 40.64 -5.75 -16.58
CA LEU A 32 41.21 -5.15 -15.37
C LEU A 32 41.62 -6.24 -14.36
N PRO A 33 42.69 -6.02 -13.57
CA PRO A 33 43.09 -6.93 -12.52
C PRO A 33 41.95 -7.17 -11.51
N PRO A 34 41.88 -8.37 -10.90
CA PRO A 34 40.86 -8.67 -9.90
C PRO A 34 40.97 -7.72 -8.69
N ASP A 35 39.81 -7.32 -8.18
CA ASP A 35 39.71 -6.49 -6.98
C ASP A 35 40.20 -7.20 -5.71
N PHE A 36 40.36 -6.43 -4.64
CA PHE A 36 40.88 -6.89 -3.36
C PHE A 36 40.14 -8.12 -2.78
N ILE A 37 38.80 -8.14 -2.86
CA ILE A 37 37.97 -9.21 -2.31
C ILE A 37 38.22 -10.51 -3.09
N ILE A 38 38.32 -10.42 -4.41
CA ILE A 38 38.60 -11.58 -5.26
C ILE A 38 40.03 -12.11 -5.05
N ARG A 39 41.00 -11.22 -4.87
CA ARG A 39 42.37 -11.61 -4.53
C ARG A 39 42.44 -12.32 -3.18
N GLN A 40 41.68 -11.87 -2.17
CA GLN A 40 41.56 -12.57 -0.89
C GLN A 40 40.93 -13.97 -1.06
N GLY A 41 39.92 -14.10 -1.92
CA GLY A 41 39.31 -15.38 -2.24
C GLY A 41 40.27 -16.38 -2.92
N LEU A 42 41.11 -15.91 -3.84
CA LEU A 42 42.15 -16.73 -4.47
C LEU A 42 43.24 -17.15 -3.49
N ALA A 43 43.64 -16.27 -2.57
CA ALA A 43 44.59 -16.62 -1.51
C ALA A 43 44.02 -17.71 -0.59
N ALA A 44 42.73 -17.62 -0.25
CA ALA A 44 42.07 -18.54 0.67
C ALA A 44 41.91 -19.98 0.14
N VAL A 45 41.91 -20.19 -1.18
CA VAL A 45 41.80 -21.54 -1.78
C VAL A 45 43.15 -22.23 -1.99
N GLY A 46 44.27 -21.53 -1.76
CA GLY A 46 45.62 -22.04 -1.96
C GLY A 46 46.11 -22.00 -3.41
N GLU A 47 47.43 -22.00 -3.60
CA GLU A 47 48.10 -21.73 -4.89
C GLU A 47 47.66 -22.68 -6.02
N GLN A 48 47.67 -24.00 -5.77
CA GLN A 48 47.30 -24.98 -6.80
C GLN A 48 45.86 -24.81 -7.28
N GLN A 49 44.93 -24.57 -6.36
CA GLN A 49 43.51 -24.41 -6.68
C GLN A 49 43.25 -23.08 -7.39
N ALA A 50 43.90 -22.01 -6.94
CA ALA A 50 43.86 -20.71 -7.60
C ALA A 50 44.36 -20.80 -9.06
N LEU A 51 45.48 -21.49 -9.29
CA LEU A 51 46.00 -21.74 -10.65
C LEU A 51 45.04 -22.54 -11.51
N GLN A 52 44.36 -23.55 -10.95
CA GLN A 52 43.40 -24.35 -11.70
C GLN A 52 42.18 -23.53 -12.14
N ILE A 53 41.62 -22.73 -11.23
CA ILE A 53 40.52 -21.81 -11.54
C ILE A 53 40.92 -20.85 -12.66
N LEU A 54 42.10 -20.22 -12.54
CA LEU A 54 42.58 -19.25 -13.51
C LEU A 54 42.86 -19.88 -14.88
N ARG A 55 43.39 -21.12 -14.95
CA ARG A 55 43.57 -21.84 -16.22
C ARG A 55 42.24 -22.13 -16.90
N THR A 56 41.22 -22.56 -16.16
CA THR A 56 39.87 -22.76 -16.72
C THR A 56 39.24 -21.47 -17.24
N ILE A 57 39.54 -20.33 -16.60
CA ILE A 57 39.08 -19.02 -17.07
C ILE A 57 39.86 -18.60 -18.33
N ALA A 58 41.17 -18.85 -18.40
CA ALA A 58 41.99 -18.50 -19.55
C ALA A 58 41.51 -19.15 -20.86
N GLU A 59 40.92 -20.34 -20.78
CA GLU A 59 40.36 -21.09 -21.92
C GLU A 59 39.02 -20.55 -22.45
N ARG A 60 38.40 -19.55 -21.78
CA ARG A 60 37.06 -19.05 -22.11
C ARG A 60 37.03 -17.52 -22.25
N PRO A 61 36.25 -16.97 -23.20
CA PRO A 61 36.11 -15.53 -23.33
C PRO A 61 35.34 -14.92 -22.15
N ILE A 62 35.93 -13.93 -21.49
CA ILE A 62 35.33 -13.21 -20.37
C ILE A 62 34.28 -12.21 -20.89
N ARG A 63 33.01 -12.36 -20.47
CA ARG A 63 31.87 -11.56 -20.98
C ARG A 63 31.53 -10.30 -20.15
N ILE A 64 31.95 -10.26 -18.88
CA ILE A 64 31.57 -9.19 -17.94
C ILE A 64 32.82 -8.57 -17.31
N SER A 65 33.48 -9.29 -16.41
CA SER A 65 34.78 -8.90 -15.86
C SER A 65 35.52 -10.12 -15.30
N LEU A 66 36.85 -10.05 -15.23
CA LEU A 66 37.67 -11.10 -14.64
C LEU A 66 37.29 -11.35 -13.16
N SER A 67 37.08 -10.29 -12.36
CA SER A 67 36.59 -10.41 -10.98
C SER A 67 35.29 -11.20 -10.88
N ALA A 68 34.29 -10.90 -11.73
CA ALA A 68 33.00 -11.57 -11.69
C ALA A 68 33.10 -13.06 -12.04
N PHE A 69 33.98 -13.40 -13.00
CA PHE A 69 34.14 -14.79 -13.40
C PHE A 69 34.92 -15.61 -12.37
N ILE A 70 35.98 -15.03 -11.77
CA ILE A 70 36.69 -15.68 -10.66
C ILE A 70 35.75 -15.87 -9.47
N ALA A 71 34.93 -14.88 -9.12
CA ALA A 71 33.92 -14.99 -8.05
C ALA A 71 32.95 -16.15 -8.28
N TYR A 72 32.47 -16.30 -9.52
CA TYR A 72 31.60 -17.41 -9.92
C TYR A 72 32.30 -18.77 -9.77
N MET A 73 33.55 -18.88 -10.24
CA MET A 73 34.32 -20.13 -10.15
C MET A 73 34.63 -20.52 -8.69
N LEU A 74 35.00 -19.55 -7.84
CA LEU A 74 35.23 -19.78 -6.41
C LEU A 74 33.95 -20.25 -5.69
N LYS A 75 32.78 -19.73 -6.08
CA LYS A 75 31.47 -20.13 -5.52
C LYS A 75 31.10 -21.57 -5.88
N ASN A 76 31.36 -21.98 -7.12
CA ASN A 76 31.09 -23.35 -7.58
C ASN A 76 32.09 -24.37 -7.02
N HIS A 77 33.32 -23.96 -6.69
CA HIS A 77 34.29 -24.86 -6.07
C HIS A 77 33.95 -25.23 -4.61
N ARG A 78 33.31 -24.32 -3.86
CA ARG A 78 32.84 -24.61 -2.49
C ARG A 78 31.73 -25.68 -2.44
N THR A 79 31.01 -25.91 -3.53
CA THR A 79 29.96 -26.94 -3.62
C THR A 79 30.45 -28.35 -3.97
N VAL A 80 31.71 -28.51 -4.43
CA VAL A 80 32.23 -29.82 -4.91
C VAL A 80 33.17 -30.50 -3.90
N THR A 81 33.77 -29.74 -2.97
CA THR A 81 34.76 -30.26 -2.01
C THR A 81 34.14 -30.89 -0.75
N SER A 82 32.81 -30.92 -0.61
CA SER A 82 32.11 -31.53 0.53
C SER A 82 31.79 -33.03 0.36
N SER A 83 32.45 -33.75 -0.56
CA SER A 83 32.21 -35.17 -0.77
C SER A 83 33.50 -35.96 -1.05
N THR A 84 33.98 -36.71 -0.06
CA THR A 84 34.90 -37.84 -0.23
C THR A 84 34.49 -39.03 0.66
N PRO A 85 34.80 -40.27 0.27
CA PRO A 85 34.02 -41.46 0.62
C PRO A 85 34.64 -42.28 1.77
N SER A 86 33.79 -42.77 2.69
CA SER A 86 34.18 -43.74 3.72
C SER A 86 33.73 -45.16 3.36
N THR A 87 34.69 -46.08 3.41
CA THR A 87 34.58 -47.52 3.18
C THR A 87 33.69 -48.27 4.18
N SER A 88 32.86 -49.15 3.61
CA SER A 88 32.16 -50.34 4.14
C SER A 88 32.20 -50.69 5.65
N SER A 89 31.02 -50.67 6.27
CA SER A 89 30.55 -51.74 7.18
C SER A 89 29.03 -51.85 7.14
N THR A 90 28.53 -53.08 7.15
CA THR A 90 27.15 -53.59 6.98
C THR A 90 26.13 -53.10 8.03
N PRO A 91 24.80 -53.33 7.80
CA PRO A 91 23.74 -52.40 8.18
C PRO A 91 23.27 -52.59 9.63
N SER A 92 23.18 -51.48 10.37
CA SER A 92 22.34 -51.40 11.55
C SER A 92 21.05 -50.65 11.20
N THR A 93 19.95 -51.29 11.56
CA THR A 93 18.54 -50.92 11.47
C THR A 93 18.28 -49.43 11.75
N PRO A 94 17.31 -48.78 11.08
CA PRO A 94 17.02 -47.37 11.28
C PRO A 94 16.54 -47.11 12.71
N LEU A 95 17.35 -46.38 13.49
CA LEU A 95 16.88 -45.71 14.68
C LEU A 95 15.97 -44.56 14.23
N THR A 96 14.68 -44.82 14.36
CA THR A 96 13.63 -43.82 14.54
C THR A 96 14.15 -42.63 15.35
N PRO A 97 13.98 -41.38 14.89
CA PRO A 97 14.24 -40.23 15.74
C PRO A 97 13.26 -40.32 16.92
N SER A 98 13.82 -40.44 18.11
CA SER A 98 13.08 -40.34 19.35
C SER A 98 12.39 -38.96 19.41
N PRO A 99 11.17 -38.89 19.92
CA PRO A 99 10.40 -37.66 19.96
C PRO A 99 11.11 -36.66 20.86
N THR A 100 11.49 -35.51 20.31
CA THR A 100 11.90 -34.35 21.10
C THR A 100 10.80 -34.07 22.12
N ARG A 101 11.13 -34.19 23.41
CA ARG A 101 10.20 -33.86 24.51
C ARG A 101 9.59 -32.47 24.27
N PRO A 102 8.27 -32.30 24.40
CA PRO A 102 7.67 -30.99 24.43
C PRO A 102 8.07 -30.30 25.75
N GLY A 103 8.75 -29.15 25.69
CA GLY A 103 8.85 -28.24 26.84
C GLY A 103 10.25 -27.84 27.34
N GLN A 104 11.22 -27.55 26.48
CA GLN A 104 12.33 -26.64 26.86
C GLN A 104 12.43 -25.52 25.84
N THR A 105 11.69 -24.44 26.11
CA THR A 105 11.83 -23.17 25.42
C THR A 105 13.19 -22.56 25.75
N SER A 106 13.89 -22.08 24.72
CA SER A 106 15.23 -21.47 24.82
C SER A 106 15.26 -20.32 25.83
N SER A 107 16.30 -20.25 26.66
CA SER A 107 16.50 -19.18 27.65
C SER A 107 16.59 -17.80 27.00
N ALA A 108 17.11 -17.73 25.76
CA ALA A 108 17.17 -16.51 24.96
C ALA A 108 15.76 -16.06 24.50
N LEU A 109 14.89 -17.00 24.12
CA LEU A 109 13.49 -16.68 23.75
C LEU A 109 12.66 -16.22 24.96
N HIS A 110 12.93 -16.76 26.15
CA HIS A 110 12.34 -16.26 27.39
C HIS A 110 12.79 -14.84 27.71
N ALA A 111 14.10 -14.56 27.62
CA ALA A 111 14.62 -13.20 27.78
C ALA A 111 14.02 -12.22 26.76
N LEU A 112 13.79 -12.67 25.51
CA LEU A 112 13.10 -11.88 24.49
C LEU A 112 11.62 -11.64 24.85
N GLY A 113 10.96 -12.58 25.52
CA GLY A 113 9.59 -12.44 26.01
C GLY A 113 9.43 -11.54 27.23
N GLU A 114 10.53 -11.12 27.86
CA GLU A 114 10.55 -10.18 28.99
C GLU A 114 10.58 -8.70 28.54
N MET A 115 10.78 -8.40 27.26
CA MET A 115 10.86 -7.03 26.73
C MET A 115 9.61 -6.62 25.95
N GLU A 116 9.47 -5.32 25.69
CA GLU A 116 8.43 -4.78 24.82
C GLU A 116 8.48 -5.43 23.41
N PHE A 117 7.31 -5.76 22.85
CA PHE A 117 7.23 -6.45 21.56
C PHE A 117 7.96 -5.74 20.42
N ARG A 118 7.93 -4.40 20.37
CA ARG A 118 8.64 -3.61 19.35
C ARG A 118 10.14 -3.89 19.37
N LYS A 119 10.74 -3.89 20.56
CA LYS A 119 12.17 -4.18 20.77
C LYS A 119 12.50 -5.63 20.42
N ALA A 120 11.69 -6.57 20.90
CA ALA A 120 11.85 -7.99 20.61
C ALA A 120 11.80 -8.28 19.11
N PHE A 121 10.83 -7.69 18.40
CA PHE A 121 10.69 -7.88 16.97
C PHE A 121 11.85 -7.27 16.19
N LEU A 122 12.38 -6.12 16.63
CA LEU A 122 13.53 -5.49 15.98
C LEU A 122 14.79 -6.34 16.13
N CYS A 123 15.02 -6.98 17.29
CA CYS A 123 16.06 -8.00 17.44
C CYS A 123 15.89 -9.13 16.42
N LEU A 124 14.69 -9.71 16.32
CA LEU A 124 14.38 -10.77 15.34
C LEU A 124 14.52 -10.30 13.88
N SER A 125 14.32 -9.01 13.61
CA SER A 125 14.54 -8.41 12.30
C SER A 125 16.03 -8.26 11.99
N TYR A 126 16.87 -7.99 12.99
CA TYR A 126 18.29 -7.67 12.81
C TYR A 126 19.19 -8.91 12.79
N ILE A 127 18.73 -10.05 13.30
CA ILE A 127 19.44 -11.34 13.12
C ILE A 127 19.25 -11.94 11.71
N GLY A 128 18.45 -11.30 10.84
CA GLY A 128 18.25 -11.74 9.46
C GLY A 128 17.54 -13.10 9.36
N ARG A 129 18.27 -14.14 8.95
CA ARG A 129 17.78 -15.53 8.85
C ARG A 129 18.39 -16.46 9.91
N GLU A 130 19.21 -15.93 10.81
CA GLU A 130 19.85 -16.72 11.86
C GLU A 130 18.88 -17.04 13.00
N SER A 131 19.25 -18.05 13.81
CA SER A 131 18.55 -18.35 15.06
C SER A 131 19.01 -17.38 16.15
N LEU A 132 18.09 -16.90 16.98
CA LEU A 132 18.41 -15.97 18.07
C LEU A 132 19.48 -16.53 19.01
N GLU A 133 19.45 -17.83 19.26
CA GLU A 133 20.39 -18.57 20.11
C GLU A 133 21.83 -18.52 19.60
N ASN A 134 22.03 -18.38 18.29
CA ASN A 134 23.35 -18.29 17.69
C ASN A 134 23.92 -16.87 17.77
N VAL A 135 23.06 -15.87 17.98
CA VAL A 135 23.43 -14.45 17.87
C VAL A 135 23.52 -13.77 19.24
N ALA A 136 22.70 -14.17 20.22
CA ALA A 136 22.67 -13.51 21.53
C ALA A 136 22.38 -14.47 22.70
N SER A 137 23.08 -14.25 23.83
CA SER A 137 22.76 -14.92 25.10
C SER A 137 21.56 -14.28 25.80
N ALA A 138 20.91 -15.01 26.70
CA ALA A 138 19.79 -14.50 27.48
C ALA A 138 20.16 -13.24 28.30
N ASP A 139 21.37 -13.19 28.87
CA ASP A 139 21.83 -12.05 29.67
C ASP A 139 22.10 -10.82 28.80
N CYS A 140 22.66 -11.02 27.59
CA CYS A 140 22.81 -9.95 26.60
C CYS A 140 21.43 -9.34 26.29
N ILE A 141 20.42 -10.17 25.97
CA ILE A 141 19.06 -9.73 25.66
C ILE A 141 18.44 -8.94 26.82
N ARG A 142 18.59 -9.42 28.07
CA ARG A 142 18.06 -8.72 29.26
C ARG A 142 18.74 -7.37 29.49
N SER A 143 20.04 -7.27 29.25
CA SER A 143 20.79 -6.02 29.42
C SER A 143 20.29 -4.89 28.50
N LEU A 144 19.67 -5.24 27.37
CA LEU A 144 19.17 -4.28 26.38
C LEU A 144 17.76 -3.76 26.69
N LYS A 145 16.99 -4.48 27.51
CA LYS A 145 15.54 -4.28 27.67
C LYS A 145 15.17 -2.84 28.05
N ASP A 146 15.93 -2.22 28.95
CA ASP A 146 15.58 -0.92 29.53
C ASP A 146 16.15 0.28 28.75
N LEU A 147 16.88 0.04 27.65
CA LEU A 147 17.45 1.12 26.83
C LEU A 147 16.34 1.92 26.09
N PRO A 148 16.46 3.25 25.96
CA PRO A 148 15.57 4.04 25.10
C PRO A 148 15.64 3.58 23.63
N MET A 149 14.53 3.65 22.88
CA MET A 149 14.43 3.02 21.54
C MET A 149 15.54 3.43 20.57
N ALA A 150 15.92 4.71 20.53
CA ALA A 150 16.99 5.18 19.65
C ALA A 150 18.38 4.59 20.01
N THR A 151 18.67 4.46 21.30
CA THR A 151 19.92 3.85 21.78
C THR A 151 19.87 2.34 21.61
N PHE A 152 18.72 1.74 21.91
CA PHE A 152 18.44 0.32 21.71
C PHE A 152 18.70 -0.08 20.27
N GLU A 153 18.06 0.57 19.29
CA GLU A 153 18.22 0.28 17.86
C GLU A 153 19.67 0.33 17.42
N LYS A 154 20.39 1.40 17.78
CA LYS A 154 21.79 1.56 17.43
C LYS A 154 22.64 0.41 18.01
N THR A 155 22.39 0.06 19.27
CA THR A 155 23.13 -1.01 19.97
C THR A 155 22.89 -2.36 19.31
N ILE A 156 21.65 -2.71 19.00
CA ILE A 156 21.34 -4.00 18.35
C ILE A 156 21.73 -4.02 16.87
N TRP A 157 21.78 -2.88 16.19
CA TRP A 157 22.32 -2.79 14.85
C TRP A 157 23.81 -3.12 14.85
N GLU A 158 24.57 -2.54 15.78
CA GLU A 158 26.00 -2.78 15.93
C GLU A 158 26.30 -4.22 16.37
N ALA A 159 25.49 -4.78 17.29
CA ALA A 159 25.68 -6.12 17.82
C ALA A 159 25.19 -7.24 16.89
N PHE A 160 24.06 -7.03 16.19
CA PHE A 160 23.40 -8.08 15.40
C PHE A 160 23.28 -7.69 13.92
N GLY A 161 22.74 -6.49 13.64
CA GLY A 161 22.31 -6.11 12.29
C GLY A 161 23.42 -6.02 11.25
N LYS A 162 24.59 -5.48 11.62
CA LYS A 162 25.70 -5.19 10.71
C LYS A 162 26.21 -6.43 9.96
N ASP A 163 26.15 -7.59 10.59
CA ASP A 163 26.70 -8.83 10.04
C ASP A 163 25.64 -9.71 9.36
N HIS A 164 24.35 -9.46 9.62
CA HIS A 164 23.25 -10.35 9.21
C HIS A 164 22.26 -9.72 8.21
N ILE A 165 22.27 -8.39 8.05
CA ILE A 165 21.41 -7.68 7.10
C ILE A 165 22.17 -7.39 5.80
N TYR A 166 21.63 -7.85 4.67
CA TYR A 166 22.24 -7.72 3.34
C TYR A 166 22.08 -6.33 2.69
N SER A 167 21.07 -5.55 3.10
CA SER A 167 20.75 -4.25 2.50
C SER A 167 20.56 -3.20 3.57
N GLN A 168 21.27 -2.06 3.44
CA GLN A 168 21.12 -0.94 4.37
C GLN A 168 19.67 -0.42 4.45
N SER A 169 18.87 -0.61 3.39
CA SER A 169 17.44 -0.24 3.37
C SER A 169 16.54 -1.14 4.21
N ASP A 170 17.05 -2.25 4.75
CA ASP A 170 16.32 -3.11 5.69
C ASP A 170 16.50 -2.64 7.15
N ARG A 171 17.52 -1.81 7.44
CA ARG A 171 17.67 -1.16 8.75
C ARG A 171 16.51 -0.20 9.00
N GLN A 172 15.91 -0.27 10.19
CA GLN A 172 14.82 0.62 10.58
C GLN A 172 15.36 1.71 11.48
N VAL A 173 15.49 2.93 10.95
CA VAL A 173 15.92 4.10 11.71
C VAL A 173 14.85 5.17 11.57
N TYR A 174 14.34 5.62 12.71
CA TYR A 174 13.34 6.69 12.76
C TYR A 174 13.81 7.78 13.72
N VAL A 175 13.49 9.03 13.37
CA VAL A 175 13.73 10.19 14.24
C VAL A 175 12.82 10.12 15.46
N ASP A 176 11.56 9.71 15.26
CA ASP A 176 10.56 9.58 16.29
C ASP A 176 9.91 8.19 16.26
N TRP A 177 10.33 7.33 17.18
CA TRP A 177 9.79 5.98 17.37
C TRP A 177 8.42 5.95 18.04
N ASP A 178 8.03 7.04 18.70
CA ASP A 178 6.79 7.14 19.49
C ASP A 178 5.80 8.13 18.86
N SER A 179 5.93 8.34 17.54
CA SER A 179 5.07 9.20 16.70
C SER A 179 3.58 8.84 16.67
N GLY A 180 3.14 7.82 17.41
CA GLY A 180 1.77 7.29 17.40
C GLY A 180 1.37 6.61 16.08
N ARG A 181 2.30 6.52 15.11
CA ARG A 181 2.09 5.86 13.82
C ARG A 181 1.94 4.35 13.99
N THR A 182 1.23 3.75 13.05
CA THR A 182 1.00 2.30 13.02
C THR A 182 2.30 1.55 12.76
N HIS A 183 2.60 0.56 13.59
CA HIS A 183 3.72 -0.35 13.41
C HIS A 183 3.28 -1.54 12.56
N VAL A 184 4.00 -1.80 11.46
CA VAL A 184 3.76 -2.96 10.60
C VAL A 184 4.91 -3.94 10.73
N TYR A 185 4.57 -5.14 11.17
CA TYR A 185 5.48 -6.27 11.35
C TYR A 185 5.38 -7.20 10.14
N GLN A 186 6.50 -7.45 9.46
CA GLN A 186 6.53 -8.30 8.27
C GLN A 186 7.33 -9.58 8.52
N CYS A 187 6.84 -10.67 7.96
CA CYS A 187 7.56 -11.94 7.88
C CYS A 187 7.62 -12.39 6.42
N TYR A 188 8.82 -12.73 5.98
CA TYR A 188 9.09 -13.27 4.66
C TYR A 188 9.34 -14.77 4.80
N VAL A 189 8.62 -15.56 4.03
CA VAL A 189 8.74 -17.02 3.98
C VAL A 189 9.45 -17.40 2.69
N SER A 190 10.64 -17.95 2.82
CA SER A 190 11.43 -18.49 1.70
C SER A 190 10.87 -19.83 1.20
N SER A 191 11.29 -20.27 0.01
CA SER A 191 10.87 -21.54 -0.58
C SER A 191 11.27 -22.78 0.24
N ASP A 192 12.36 -22.70 1.01
CA ASP A 192 12.80 -23.71 1.96
C ASP A 192 12.03 -23.68 3.30
N GLY A 193 11.12 -22.72 3.47
CA GLY A 193 10.37 -22.50 4.71
C GLY A 193 11.12 -21.71 5.78
N SER A 194 12.33 -21.21 5.50
CA SER A 194 13.03 -20.29 6.39
C SER A 194 12.27 -18.96 6.52
N LEU A 195 12.34 -18.37 7.72
CA LEU A 195 11.67 -17.14 8.07
C LEU A 195 12.66 -15.99 8.12
N ARG A 196 12.24 -14.81 7.65
CA ARG A 196 12.97 -13.57 7.81
C ARG A 196 12.01 -12.48 8.25
N PHE A 197 12.29 -11.83 9.37
CA PHE A 197 11.45 -10.74 9.87
C PHE A 197 11.95 -9.40 9.35
N LYS A 198 11.02 -8.46 9.13
CA LYS A 198 11.32 -7.09 8.73
C LYS A 198 10.38 -6.12 9.43
N GLY A 199 10.96 -5.13 10.09
CA GLY A 199 10.25 -4.08 10.80
C GLY A 199 10.62 -4.00 12.29
N PRO A 200 9.83 -3.30 13.11
CA PRO A 200 8.58 -2.62 12.76
C PRO A 200 8.76 -1.50 11.73
N ILE A 201 7.81 -1.39 10.79
CA ILE A 201 7.76 -0.33 9.77
C ILE A 201 6.65 0.65 10.13
N LEU A 202 6.96 1.94 10.27
CA LEU A 202 5.96 2.96 10.59
C LEU A 202 5.11 3.34 9.37
N GLN A 203 3.79 3.30 9.50
CA GLN A 203 2.83 3.74 8.48
C GLN A 203 1.88 4.80 9.03
N SER A 204 1.46 5.74 8.18
CA SER A 204 0.46 6.77 8.56
C SER A 204 -0.97 6.22 8.60
N THR A 205 -1.22 5.12 7.89
CA THR A 205 -2.54 4.48 7.78
C THR A 205 -2.62 3.23 8.64
N GLN A 206 -3.79 3.01 9.24
CA GLN A 206 -4.10 1.80 9.99
C GLN A 206 -5.32 1.09 9.40
N THR A 207 -5.38 -0.23 9.56
CA THR A 207 -6.53 -1.06 9.18
C THR A 207 -7.48 -1.27 10.35
N HIS A 208 -8.74 -1.64 10.07
CA HIS A 208 -9.68 -2.01 11.13
C HIS A 208 -9.16 -3.21 11.95
N LEU A 209 -8.54 -4.21 11.29
CA LEU A 209 -7.90 -5.34 11.97
C LEU A 209 -6.87 -4.89 13.02
N GLN A 210 -5.97 -3.98 12.65
CA GLN A 210 -4.93 -3.47 13.55
C GLN A 210 -5.51 -2.58 14.66
N ARG A 211 -6.46 -1.69 14.36
CA ARG A 211 -7.15 -0.89 15.39
C ARG A 211 -7.86 -1.76 16.42
N SER A 212 -8.48 -2.84 15.96
CA SER A 212 -9.26 -3.71 16.81
C SER A 212 -8.38 -4.63 17.66
N LEU A 213 -7.27 -5.15 17.13
CA LEU A 213 -6.43 -6.12 17.84
C LEU A 213 -5.17 -5.52 18.49
N GLY A 214 -4.72 -4.35 18.04
CA GLY A 214 -3.38 -3.83 18.32
C GLY A 214 -2.37 -4.25 17.26
N ASP A 215 -1.42 -3.36 16.97
CA ASP A 215 -0.44 -3.54 15.90
C ASP A 215 0.44 -4.79 16.10
N ASP A 216 0.84 -5.05 17.35
CA ASP A 216 1.67 -6.20 17.74
C ASP A 216 0.93 -7.53 17.57
N ASN A 217 -0.38 -7.52 17.38
CA ASN A 217 -1.21 -8.70 17.19
C ASN A 217 -1.41 -9.08 15.72
N VAL A 218 -0.82 -8.33 14.79
CA VAL A 218 -0.97 -8.53 13.35
C VAL A 218 0.39 -8.67 12.67
N LEU A 219 0.60 -9.81 12.00
CA LEU A 219 1.80 -10.11 11.22
C LEU A 219 1.46 -10.18 9.74
N LEU A 220 2.11 -9.33 8.93
CA LEU A 220 2.01 -9.37 7.48
C LEU A 220 3.01 -10.38 6.91
N VAL A 221 2.51 -11.47 6.36
CA VAL A 221 3.31 -12.56 5.79
C VAL A 221 3.35 -12.44 4.27
N LYS A 222 4.56 -12.45 3.72
CA LYS A 222 4.83 -12.50 2.28
C LYS A 222 5.54 -13.81 1.96
N PHE A 223 5.00 -14.55 1.02
CA PHE A 223 5.62 -15.77 0.53
C PHE A 223 6.41 -15.49 -0.75
N ALA A 224 7.55 -16.16 -0.89
CA ALA A 224 8.34 -16.20 -2.11
C ALA A 224 8.74 -14.80 -2.67
N GLU A 225 9.60 -14.10 -1.93
CA GLU A 225 10.43 -13.03 -2.51
C GLU A 225 11.63 -13.71 -3.19
N ASN A 226 11.54 -13.99 -4.49
CA ASN A 226 12.72 -14.36 -5.27
C ASN A 226 13.62 -13.12 -5.31
N GLY A 227 14.60 -13.08 -4.41
CA GLY A 227 15.76 -12.21 -4.54
C GLY A 227 16.37 -12.41 -5.92
N ILE A 228 16.63 -11.31 -6.59
CA ILE A 228 17.24 -11.18 -7.92
C ILE A 228 18.39 -12.19 -8.09
N ALA A 229 18.17 -13.28 -8.85
CA ALA A 229 19.20 -14.01 -9.62
C ALA A 229 18.69 -15.28 -10.34
N ASN A 230 17.61 -15.92 -9.91
CA ASN A 230 17.12 -17.12 -10.60
C ASN A 230 15.59 -17.06 -10.78
N ASN A 231 15.15 -17.07 -12.05
CA ASN A 231 13.76 -17.26 -12.49
C ASN A 231 13.21 -18.66 -12.16
N ILE A 232 13.55 -19.22 -10.99
CA ILE A 232 12.95 -20.47 -10.52
C ILE A 232 11.67 -20.05 -9.80
N ARG A 233 10.56 -20.04 -10.55
CA ARG A 233 9.23 -19.95 -9.96
C ARG A 233 9.05 -21.14 -9.03
N THR A 234 8.71 -20.89 -7.77
CA THR A 234 8.23 -21.94 -6.85
C THR A 234 7.12 -22.71 -7.56
N SER A 235 7.22 -24.05 -7.58
CA SER A 235 6.20 -24.85 -8.24
C SER A 235 4.86 -24.69 -7.51
N ALA A 236 3.75 -24.98 -8.19
CA ALA A 236 2.43 -24.92 -7.55
C ALA A 236 2.33 -25.88 -6.35
N GLU A 237 2.97 -27.04 -6.43
CA GLU A 237 3.06 -28.03 -5.36
C GLU A 237 3.89 -27.52 -4.17
N GLU A 238 5.03 -26.87 -4.44
CA GLU A 238 5.86 -26.26 -3.41
C GLU A 238 5.12 -25.14 -2.68
N ALA A 239 4.43 -24.27 -3.43
CA ALA A 239 3.60 -23.21 -2.87
C ALA A 239 2.44 -23.79 -2.04
N TYR A 240 1.75 -24.82 -2.55
CA TYR A 240 0.69 -25.53 -1.82
C TYR A 240 1.20 -26.13 -0.51
N ARG A 241 2.38 -26.76 -0.52
CA ARG A 241 3.00 -27.32 0.67
C ARG A 241 3.37 -26.24 1.68
N LEU A 242 3.95 -25.13 1.25
CA LEU A 242 4.31 -24.00 2.10
C LEU A 242 3.08 -23.33 2.71
N TYR A 243 2.09 -22.97 1.89
CA TYR A 243 0.84 -22.36 2.34
C TYR A 243 0.07 -23.30 3.26
N GLY A 244 0.02 -24.59 2.92
CA GLY A 244 -0.60 -25.62 3.74
C GLY A 244 0.09 -25.78 5.10
N LYS A 245 1.43 -25.81 5.14
CA LYS A 245 2.21 -25.87 6.38
C LYS A 245 1.91 -24.68 7.28
N PHE A 246 2.20 -23.46 6.81
CA PHE A 246 2.05 -22.26 7.64
C PHE A 246 0.59 -21.90 7.92
N GLY A 247 -0.33 -22.25 7.03
CA GLY A 247 -1.77 -22.14 7.28
C GLY A 247 -2.25 -23.03 8.42
N LYS A 248 -1.70 -24.26 8.53
CA LYS A 248 -2.06 -25.23 9.58
C LYS A 248 -1.28 -25.04 10.88
N GLU A 249 0.00 -24.71 10.83
CA GLU A 249 0.88 -24.64 11.99
C GLU A 249 0.92 -23.22 12.59
N GLY A 250 0.82 -22.19 11.75
CA GLY A 250 1.10 -20.81 12.12
C GLY A 250 2.58 -20.46 12.07
N ILE A 251 2.92 -19.26 12.55
CA ILE A 251 4.28 -18.72 12.63
C ILE A 251 4.55 -18.29 14.07
N ASN A 252 5.63 -18.79 14.65
CA ASN A 252 6.12 -18.31 15.94
C ASN A 252 6.95 -17.05 15.73
N VAL A 253 6.63 -16.00 16.49
CA VAL A 253 7.43 -14.78 16.62
C VAL A 253 7.81 -14.69 18.09
N GLY A 254 9.04 -15.09 18.41
CA GLY A 254 9.43 -15.35 19.80
C GLY A 254 8.57 -16.48 20.38
N LEU A 255 7.83 -16.20 21.47
CA LEU A 255 6.89 -17.15 22.09
C LEU A 255 5.41 -16.79 21.82
N ARG A 256 5.14 -15.95 20.82
CA ARG A 256 3.78 -15.66 20.33
C ARG A 256 3.52 -16.43 19.06
N LEU A 257 2.38 -17.14 19.00
CA LEU A 257 1.96 -17.90 17.83
C LEU A 257 0.92 -17.11 17.01
N TYR A 258 1.28 -16.83 15.76
CA TYR A 258 0.44 -16.15 14.80
C TYR A 258 -0.19 -17.18 13.85
N ARG A 259 -1.51 -17.11 13.66
CA ARG A 259 -2.26 -18.02 12.77
C ARG A 259 -2.82 -17.27 11.58
N PHE A 260 -2.90 -17.94 10.44
CA PHE A 260 -3.45 -17.35 9.22
C PHE A 260 -4.89 -16.85 9.45
N PHE A 261 -5.14 -15.60 9.07
CA PHE A 261 -6.41 -14.93 9.35
C PHE A 261 -7.14 -14.53 8.08
N VAL A 262 -6.48 -13.84 7.15
CA VAL A 262 -7.07 -13.35 5.90
C VAL A 262 -5.97 -13.01 4.89
N PHE A 263 -6.31 -12.93 3.60
CA PHE A 263 -5.38 -12.43 2.58
C PHE A 263 -6.02 -11.35 1.72
N LYS A 264 -5.16 -10.59 1.03
CA LYS A 264 -5.55 -9.61 0.02
C LYS A 264 -4.50 -9.54 -1.06
N ASP A 265 -4.92 -9.28 -2.29
CA ASP A 265 -3.99 -9.06 -3.40
C ASP A 265 -3.06 -7.87 -3.11
N GLY A 266 -1.81 -7.96 -3.59
CA GLY A 266 -0.77 -6.93 -3.45
C GLY A 266 -1.12 -5.53 -4.01
N GLY A 267 -2.21 -5.45 -4.79
CA GLY A 267 -2.73 -4.21 -5.39
C GLY A 267 -2.10 -3.85 -6.74
N LYS A 268 -2.59 -2.76 -7.36
CA LYS A 268 -2.12 -2.29 -8.69
C LYS A 268 -0.67 -1.81 -8.68
N GLU A 269 -0.11 -1.39 -7.55
CA GLU A 269 1.26 -0.87 -7.45
C GLU A 269 2.32 -1.98 -7.47
N GLU A 270 2.08 -3.12 -6.83
CA GLU A 270 2.99 -4.27 -6.89
C GLU A 270 2.96 -4.91 -8.29
N LYS A 271 1.77 -5.00 -8.91
CA LYS A 271 1.62 -5.42 -10.33
C LYS A 271 2.34 -4.51 -11.34
N LYS A 272 2.62 -3.24 -10.99
CA LYS A 272 3.40 -2.32 -11.84
C LYS A 272 4.91 -2.54 -11.74
N LYS A 273 5.40 -3.10 -10.62
CA LYS A 273 6.84 -3.37 -10.41
C LYS A 273 7.26 -4.67 -11.07
N ASP A 274 6.40 -5.69 -11.01
CA ASP A 274 6.55 -6.94 -11.76
C ASP A 274 5.14 -7.44 -12.14
N PRO A 275 4.78 -7.43 -13.45
CA PRO A 275 3.49 -7.90 -13.94
C PRO A 275 3.20 -9.38 -13.64
N THR A 276 4.25 -10.16 -13.33
CA THR A 276 4.17 -11.60 -13.05
C THR A 276 4.20 -11.93 -11.56
N SER A 277 4.46 -10.94 -10.69
CA SER A 277 4.35 -11.12 -9.25
C SER A 277 3.00 -10.60 -8.75
N SER A 278 2.11 -11.49 -8.33
CA SER A 278 1.06 -11.15 -7.38
C SER A 278 1.57 -11.50 -6.00
N SER A 279 2.29 -10.60 -5.34
CA SER A 279 2.59 -10.78 -3.92
C SER A 279 1.28 -10.64 -3.14
N VAL A 280 0.58 -11.77 -2.98
CA VAL A 280 -0.56 -11.88 -2.08
C VAL A 280 -0.08 -11.53 -0.69
N LYS A 281 -0.76 -10.56 -0.06
CA LYS A 281 -0.50 -10.14 1.32
C LYS A 281 -1.34 -11.02 2.23
N CYS A 282 -0.69 -11.92 2.94
CA CYS A 282 -1.34 -12.78 3.93
C CYS A 282 -1.20 -12.14 5.31
N TYR A 283 -2.28 -12.09 6.08
CA TYR A 283 -2.29 -11.55 7.43
C TYR A 283 -2.50 -12.68 8.41
N PHE A 284 -1.61 -12.76 9.38
CA PHE A 284 -1.67 -13.69 10.48
C PHE A 284 -1.90 -12.89 11.76
N VAL A 285 -2.66 -13.44 12.71
CA VAL A 285 -2.97 -12.77 13.98
C VAL A 285 -2.50 -13.59 15.16
N ARG A 286 -2.08 -12.93 16.25
CA ARG A 286 -1.69 -13.61 17.50
C ARG A 286 -2.91 -14.35 18.06
N MET A 287 -2.82 -15.68 18.12
CA MET A 287 -3.85 -16.52 18.72
C MET A 287 -3.42 -17.08 20.09
N GLN A 288 -2.12 -17.32 20.28
CA GLN A 288 -1.56 -17.88 21.51
C GLN A 288 -0.30 -17.11 21.90
N SER A 289 -0.02 -17.02 23.20
CA SER A 289 1.23 -16.46 23.72
C SER A 289 1.67 -17.20 24.96
N CYS A 290 2.98 -17.44 25.06
CA CYS A 290 3.65 -17.89 26.27
C CYS A 290 4.60 -16.81 26.84
N TRP A 291 4.43 -15.54 26.47
CA TRP A 291 5.20 -14.44 27.06
C TRP A 291 4.78 -14.15 28.49
N SER A 292 5.77 -13.92 29.35
CA SER A 292 5.55 -13.57 30.76
C SER A 292 4.74 -12.28 30.91
N ILE A 293 5.00 -11.28 30.04
CA ILE A 293 4.24 -10.02 30.00
C ILE A 293 2.77 -10.27 29.61
N ASP A 294 2.50 -11.23 28.74
CA ASP A 294 1.15 -11.53 28.27
C ASP A 294 0.35 -12.38 29.28
N GLY A 295 1.01 -13.10 30.19
CA GLY A 295 0.38 -14.02 31.14
C GLY A 295 -0.53 -13.37 32.17
N SER A 296 -0.47 -12.04 32.32
CA SER A 296 -1.34 -11.27 33.24
C SER A 296 -2.54 -10.60 32.57
N ALA A 297 -2.61 -10.60 31.22
CA ALA A 297 -3.62 -9.87 30.46
C ALA A 297 -4.29 -10.76 29.39
N ASN A 298 -5.60 -11.00 29.54
CA ASN A 298 -6.41 -11.60 28.49
C ASN A 298 -6.45 -10.65 27.29
N TYR A 299 -5.68 -10.95 26.23
CA TYR A 299 -5.78 -10.22 24.97
C TYR A 299 -7.02 -10.66 24.18
N ILE A 300 -7.50 -9.82 23.25
CA ILE A 300 -8.84 -9.93 22.64
C ILE A 300 -9.15 -11.33 22.05
N LEU A 301 -8.15 -12.00 21.49
CA LEU A 301 -8.29 -13.32 20.87
C LEU A 301 -7.87 -14.50 21.77
N SER A 302 -7.55 -14.25 23.04
CA SER A 302 -7.17 -15.31 23.98
C SER A 302 -8.29 -16.34 24.09
N ASN A 303 -7.94 -17.63 24.05
CA ASN A 303 -8.86 -18.77 24.14
C ASN A 303 -9.95 -18.83 23.05
N LYS A 304 -9.78 -18.11 21.93
CA LYS A 304 -10.68 -18.20 20.78
C LYS A 304 -10.10 -19.11 19.71
N THR A 305 -10.96 -19.82 19.01
CA THR A 305 -10.65 -20.42 17.72
C THR A 305 -10.51 -19.32 16.64
N VAL A 306 -9.88 -19.64 15.52
CA VAL A 306 -9.81 -18.72 14.36
C VAL A 306 -11.22 -18.37 13.86
N SER A 307 -12.17 -19.31 13.93
CA SER A 307 -13.55 -19.08 13.49
C SER A 307 -14.24 -18.03 14.37
N GLU A 308 -14.19 -18.19 15.70
CA GLU A 308 -14.76 -17.23 16.66
C GLU A 308 -14.07 -15.87 16.54
N ALA A 309 -12.74 -15.84 16.36
CA ALA A 309 -11.98 -14.63 16.17
C ALA A 309 -12.42 -13.86 14.90
N ARG A 310 -12.71 -14.56 13.80
CA ARG A 310 -13.26 -13.93 12.59
C ARG A 310 -14.70 -13.45 12.80
N GLY A 311 -15.50 -14.22 13.54
CA GLY A 311 -16.88 -13.89 13.90
C GLY A 311 -17.01 -12.58 14.71
N LEU A 312 -15.96 -12.17 15.42
CA LEU A 312 -15.93 -10.85 16.09
C LEU A 312 -16.03 -9.69 15.09
N PHE A 313 -15.54 -9.84 13.86
CA PHE A 313 -15.53 -8.74 12.88
C PHE A 313 -16.76 -8.74 11.97
N MET A 314 -17.18 -9.93 11.52
CA MET A 314 -18.37 -10.12 10.71
C MET A 314 -18.78 -11.58 10.64
N HIS A 315 -20.06 -11.85 10.38
CA HIS A 315 -20.66 -13.17 10.27
C HIS A 315 -20.47 -13.75 8.85
N ALA A 316 -19.23 -13.71 8.35
CA ALA A 316 -18.90 -14.11 6.98
C ALA A 316 -19.18 -15.58 6.68
N HIS A 317 -19.38 -16.44 7.70
CA HIS A 317 -19.73 -17.85 7.54
C HIS A 317 -21.10 -18.07 6.87
N LEU A 318 -21.96 -17.04 6.84
CA LEU A 318 -23.21 -17.08 6.08
C LEU A 318 -23.02 -17.00 4.56
N LEU A 319 -21.81 -16.66 4.09
CA LEU A 319 -21.53 -16.57 2.66
C LEU A 319 -21.45 -17.96 2.02
N PRO A 320 -21.97 -18.12 0.79
CA PRO A 320 -22.18 -19.45 0.20
C PRO A 320 -20.89 -20.13 -0.27
N SER A 321 -19.75 -19.44 -0.26
CA SER A 321 -18.49 -19.95 -0.76
C SER A 321 -17.27 -19.28 -0.12
N LEU A 322 -16.14 -20.00 -0.11
CA LEU A 322 -14.90 -19.55 0.52
C LEU A 322 -14.27 -18.34 -0.20
N ASP A 323 -14.41 -18.24 -1.52
CA ASP A 323 -13.95 -17.10 -2.30
C ASP A 323 -14.69 -15.81 -1.90
N LYS A 324 -16.02 -15.88 -1.78
CA LYS A 324 -16.84 -14.76 -1.28
C LYS A 324 -16.47 -14.46 0.17
N TYR A 325 -16.33 -15.48 1.02
CA TYR A 325 -15.89 -15.33 2.41
C TYR A 325 -14.62 -14.49 2.48
N MET A 326 -13.54 -14.90 1.80
CA MET A 326 -12.24 -14.23 1.90
C MET A 326 -12.27 -12.84 1.26
N ALA A 327 -12.97 -12.67 0.13
CA ALA A 327 -13.14 -11.37 -0.51
C ALA A 327 -13.84 -10.36 0.40
N ARG A 328 -14.94 -10.75 1.08
CA ARG A 328 -15.67 -9.87 2.01
C ARG A 328 -14.92 -9.68 3.33
N PHE A 329 -14.32 -10.74 3.86
CA PHE A 329 -13.57 -10.65 5.10
C PHE A 329 -12.35 -9.72 4.96
N SER A 330 -11.76 -9.61 3.76
CA SER A 330 -10.67 -8.66 3.47
C SER A 330 -11.05 -7.18 3.64
N LEU A 331 -12.33 -6.84 3.81
CA LEU A 331 -12.78 -5.47 4.07
C LEU A 331 -12.14 -4.87 5.35
N ILE A 332 -11.86 -5.70 6.36
CA ILE A 332 -11.17 -5.27 7.61
C ILE A 332 -9.73 -4.82 7.39
N LEU A 333 -9.15 -5.15 6.22
CA LEU A 333 -7.82 -4.73 5.78
C LEU A 333 -7.85 -3.44 4.94
N SER A 334 -8.99 -2.77 4.85
CA SER A 334 -9.07 -1.45 4.23
C SER A 334 -8.26 -0.45 5.08
N LYS A 335 -7.46 0.38 4.41
CA LYS A 335 -6.81 1.53 5.04
C LYS A 335 -7.86 2.61 5.21
N THR A 336 -8.20 2.92 6.45
CA THR A 336 -9.35 3.78 6.79
C THR A 336 -9.06 4.63 8.01
N PHE A 337 -9.79 5.73 8.13
CA PHE A 337 -9.90 6.54 9.32
C PHE A 337 -11.14 6.09 10.13
N LYS A 338 -10.96 5.72 11.39
CA LYS A 338 -12.10 5.33 12.24
C LYS A 338 -12.83 6.58 12.71
N LEU A 339 -14.11 6.70 12.40
CA LEU A 339 -14.95 7.75 12.94
C LEU A 339 -15.25 7.46 14.42
N ASN A 340 -14.89 8.37 15.32
CA ASN A 340 -15.05 8.17 16.76
C ASN A 340 -16.50 8.44 17.18
N ILE A 341 -17.35 7.44 17.05
CA ILE A 341 -18.76 7.47 17.45
C ILE A 341 -19.12 6.21 18.21
N ASP A 342 -20.03 6.35 19.18
CA ASP A 342 -20.67 5.20 19.79
C ASP A 342 -21.80 4.69 18.89
N LEU A 343 -21.53 3.59 18.18
CA LEU A 343 -22.50 2.96 17.28
C LEU A 343 -23.71 2.36 18.02
N ALA A 344 -23.67 2.16 19.34
CA ALA A 344 -24.85 1.75 20.10
C ALA A 344 -25.91 2.86 20.16
N THR A 345 -25.50 4.12 20.00
CA THR A 345 -26.40 5.30 19.96
C THR A 345 -26.84 5.67 18.55
N VAL A 346 -26.35 4.96 17.53
CA VAL A 346 -26.62 5.27 16.12
C VAL A 346 -27.74 4.36 15.61
N ASN A 347 -28.77 4.99 15.07
CA ASN A 347 -29.89 4.32 14.44
C ASN A 347 -29.52 3.95 12.99
N VAL A 348 -29.03 2.73 12.78
CA VAL A 348 -28.74 2.18 11.46
C VAL A 348 -30.02 1.52 10.92
N GLN A 349 -30.58 2.06 9.84
CA GLN A 349 -31.81 1.56 9.24
C GLN A 349 -31.57 1.12 7.80
N THR A 350 -32.20 0.02 7.39
CA THR A 350 -32.18 -0.44 6.01
C THR A 350 -33.35 0.18 5.23
N ILE A 351 -33.05 0.84 4.11
CA ILE A 351 -34.02 1.36 3.15
C ILE A 351 -33.94 0.58 1.84
N GLN A 352 -35.04 0.47 1.10
CA GLN A 352 -35.11 -0.31 -0.14
C GLN A 352 -34.32 0.32 -1.27
N ASP A 353 -33.52 -0.48 -1.99
CA ASP A 353 -32.91 -0.08 -3.25
C ASP A 353 -33.96 0.42 -4.26
N VAL A 354 -33.56 1.39 -5.10
CA VAL A 354 -34.38 1.84 -6.22
C VAL A 354 -33.98 1.02 -7.45
N TYR A 355 -34.95 0.40 -8.10
CA TYR A 355 -34.70 -0.50 -9.23
C TYR A 355 -34.92 0.18 -10.58
N CYS A 356 -34.19 -0.28 -11.60
CA CYS A 356 -34.41 0.14 -12.98
C CYS A 356 -35.78 -0.36 -13.47
N GLN A 357 -36.49 0.48 -14.21
CA GLN A 357 -37.82 0.17 -14.73
C GLN A 357 -37.83 0.24 -16.26
N ASP A 358 -38.65 -0.61 -16.89
CA ASP A 358 -38.97 -0.54 -18.32
C ASP A 358 -39.99 0.59 -18.61
N GLU A 359 -40.34 0.76 -19.88
CA GLU A 359 -41.33 1.77 -20.32
C GLU A 359 -42.73 1.55 -19.72
N ASN A 360 -43.01 0.34 -19.23
CA ASN A 360 -44.28 -0.03 -18.60
C ASN A 360 -44.22 0.04 -17.05
N GLY A 361 -43.07 0.43 -16.47
CA GLY A 361 -42.86 0.52 -15.02
C GLY A 361 -42.48 -0.81 -14.35
N ASN A 362 -42.22 -1.88 -15.10
CA ASN A 362 -41.79 -3.15 -14.53
C ASN A 362 -40.30 -3.15 -14.20
N ILE A 363 -39.93 -3.85 -13.12
CA ILE A 363 -38.52 -3.99 -12.73
C ILE A 363 -37.75 -4.78 -13.79
N ILE A 364 -36.60 -4.26 -14.20
CA ILE A 364 -35.70 -4.92 -15.14
C ILE A 364 -34.74 -5.83 -14.39
N TYR A 365 -34.62 -7.07 -14.88
CA TYR A 365 -33.73 -8.09 -14.33
C TYR A 365 -32.58 -8.39 -15.28
N ASP A 366 -31.42 -8.72 -14.71
CA ASP A 366 -30.24 -9.22 -15.38
C ASP A 366 -29.75 -10.46 -14.64
N ASN A 367 -29.74 -11.61 -15.32
CA ASN A 367 -29.42 -12.91 -14.72
C ASN A 367 -30.15 -13.15 -13.38
N GLU A 368 -31.48 -12.96 -13.40
CA GLU A 368 -32.39 -13.11 -12.24
C GLU A 368 -32.18 -12.10 -11.10
N LYS A 369 -31.32 -11.10 -11.26
CA LYS A 369 -31.12 -10.02 -10.28
C LYS A 369 -31.70 -8.71 -10.79
N PRO A 370 -32.46 -7.97 -9.96
CA PRO A 370 -32.98 -6.68 -10.38
C PRO A 370 -31.83 -5.70 -10.60
N ARG A 371 -31.91 -4.88 -11.64
CA ARG A 371 -30.95 -3.80 -11.88
C ARG A 371 -31.22 -2.65 -10.92
N ILE A 372 -30.17 -2.09 -10.33
CA ILE A 372 -30.26 -1.15 -9.22
C ILE A 372 -29.77 0.23 -9.67
N LEU A 373 -30.60 1.25 -9.45
CA LEU A 373 -30.28 2.65 -9.70
C LEU A 373 -29.49 3.27 -8.55
N THR A 374 -29.60 2.75 -7.32
CA THR A 374 -28.94 3.25 -6.10
C THR A 374 -27.82 2.35 -5.58
N ASP A 375 -27.19 1.55 -6.44
CA ASP A 375 -26.24 0.52 -6.03
C ASP A 375 -25.05 1.15 -5.28
N GLY A 376 -24.90 0.79 -4.01
CA GLY A 376 -23.75 1.20 -3.21
C GLY A 376 -23.84 2.56 -2.52
N THR A 377 -24.97 3.28 -2.58
CA THR A 377 -25.12 4.59 -1.89
C THR A 377 -26.30 4.65 -0.91
N GLY A 378 -26.03 5.16 0.29
CA GLY A 378 -26.98 5.37 1.38
C GLY A 378 -26.99 6.82 1.88
N PHE A 379 -27.50 7.05 3.08
CA PHE A 379 -27.56 8.39 3.68
C PHE A 379 -26.98 8.42 5.10
N ILE A 380 -26.48 9.59 5.48
CA ILE A 380 -26.03 9.89 6.84
C ILE A 380 -26.61 11.22 7.30
N SER A 381 -27.06 11.26 8.55
CA SER A 381 -27.54 12.48 9.21
C SER A 381 -26.44 13.55 9.31
N GLY A 382 -26.85 14.81 9.27
CA GLY A 382 -25.91 15.95 9.25
C GLY A 382 -25.01 16.02 10.49
N ASP A 383 -25.51 15.66 11.66
CA ASP A 383 -24.76 15.65 12.93
C ASP A 383 -23.64 14.60 12.94
N LEU A 384 -23.88 13.41 12.40
CA LEU A 384 -22.84 12.39 12.27
C LEU A 384 -21.81 12.77 11.21
N ALA A 385 -22.26 13.34 10.09
CA ALA A 385 -21.38 13.77 9.02
C ALA A 385 -20.42 14.89 9.47
N LEU A 386 -20.86 15.77 10.36
CA LEU A 386 -20.03 16.85 10.95
C LEU A 386 -18.85 16.33 11.77
N LEU A 387 -18.92 15.11 12.29
CA LEU A 387 -17.82 14.48 13.01
C LEU A 387 -16.74 13.93 12.05
N CYS A 388 -17.04 13.82 10.76
CA CYS A 388 -16.13 13.33 9.76
C CYS A 388 -15.15 14.44 9.35
N PRO A 389 -13.83 14.18 9.29
CA PRO A 389 -12.88 15.14 8.75
C PRO A 389 -13.20 15.47 7.30
N ASN A 390 -12.95 16.70 6.89
CA ASN A 390 -13.32 17.16 5.55
C ASN A 390 -12.50 16.53 4.43
N SER A 391 -11.26 16.13 4.72
CA SER A 391 -10.30 15.70 3.71
C SER A 391 -9.69 14.32 4.01
N VAL A 392 -10.52 13.27 4.08
CA VAL A 392 -10.02 11.89 4.18
C VAL A 392 -9.73 11.34 2.78
N CYS A 393 -8.50 10.87 2.55
CA CYS A 393 -8.11 10.17 1.32
C CYS A 393 -7.32 8.90 1.64
N LYS A 394 -7.83 7.75 1.21
CA LYS A 394 -7.29 6.41 1.51
C LYS A 394 -7.04 6.18 3.01
N GLY A 395 -7.93 6.72 3.84
CA GLY A 395 -7.86 6.63 5.30
C GLY A 395 -6.87 7.57 5.98
N ASN A 396 -6.14 8.42 5.24
CA ASN A 396 -5.35 9.50 5.83
C ASN A 396 -6.21 10.76 5.96
N ASN A 397 -6.21 11.39 7.13
CA ASN A 397 -6.73 12.75 7.28
C ASN A 397 -5.69 13.72 6.68
N LEU A 398 -6.08 14.48 5.66
CA LEU A 398 -5.22 15.46 4.99
C LEU A 398 -5.16 16.81 5.73
N GLU A 399 -5.89 16.96 6.84
CA GLU A 399 -5.78 18.12 7.77
C GLU A 399 -4.42 18.25 8.47
N ASN A 400 -3.38 17.55 8.00
CA ASN A 400 -2.02 18.03 8.24
C ASN A 400 -1.90 19.42 7.61
N ASN A 401 -2.06 20.45 8.46
CA ASN A 401 -2.17 21.87 8.12
C ASN A 401 -1.18 22.31 7.04
N TYR A 402 0.04 21.78 7.06
CA TYR A 402 1.08 22.09 6.07
C TYR A 402 0.69 21.80 4.61
N ILE A 403 0.13 20.63 4.27
CA ILE A 403 -0.12 20.28 2.86
C ILE A 403 -1.33 21.07 2.34
N GLN A 404 -2.34 21.25 3.17
CA GLN A 404 -3.53 22.00 2.80
C GLN A 404 -3.23 23.49 2.70
N GLU A 405 -2.41 24.05 3.59
CA GLU A 405 -1.87 25.42 3.47
C GLU A 405 -1.01 25.58 2.22
N ILE A 406 -0.14 24.62 1.88
CA ILE A 406 0.68 24.69 0.66
C ILE A 406 -0.19 24.62 -0.61
N ASN A 407 -1.19 23.73 -0.64
CA ASN A 407 -2.12 23.65 -1.75
C ASN A 407 -2.95 24.93 -1.88
N ASN A 408 -3.44 25.49 -0.76
CA ASN A 408 -4.14 26.77 -0.74
C ASN A 408 -3.23 27.92 -1.22
N LEU A 409 -1.95 27.93 -0.85
CA LEU A 409 -0.96 28.91 -1.32
C LEU A 409 -0.69 28.80 -2.82
N LEU A 410 -0.56 27.58 -3.35
CA LEU A 410 -0.43 27.34 -4.79
C LEU A 410 -1.68 27.82 -5.57
N GLU A 411 -2.86 27.69 -4.98
CA GLU A 411 -4.14 28.04 -5.60
C GLU A 411 -4.50 29.54 -5.52
N LEU A 412 -4.20 30.20 -4.40
CA LEU A 412 -4.39 31.65 -4.24
C LEU A 412 -3.70 32.43 -5.36
N GLU A 413 -2.52 31.97 -5.78
CA GLU A 413 -1.77 32.58 -6.86
C GLU A 413 -2.19 32.15 -8.28
N ASP A 414 -2.80 30.97 -8.44
CA ASP A 414 -3.44 30.55 -9.71
C ASP A 414 -4.75 31.35 -9.93
N MET A 415 -5.46 31.72 -8.85
CA MET A 415 -6.63 32.59 -8.88
C MET A 415 -6.31 34.09 -9.05
N CYS A 416 -5.09 34.55 -8.78
CA CYS A 416 -4.69 35.94 -9.02
C CYS A 416 -4.68 36.36 -10.52
N LYS A 417 -5.06 35.47 -11.45
CA LYS A 417 -5.35 35.84 -12.85
C LYS A 417 -6.81 36.23 -13.10
N GLU A 418 -7.71 36.05 -12.13
CA GLU A 418 -9.11 36.49 -12.19
C GLU A 418 -9.40 37.33 -10.94
N MET A 419 -9.27 38.66 -11.05
CA MET A 419 -9.48 39.57 -9.91
C MET A 419 -10.94 39.57 -9.43
N GLY A 420 -11.07 39.49 -8.11
CA GLY A 420 -12.25 39.82 -7.34
C GLY A 420 -12.00 39.50 -5.87
N GLU A 421 -11.55 40.50 -5.10
CA GLU A 421 -11.41 40.43 -3.64
C GLU A 421 -12.69 39.84 -3.04
N THR A 422 -12.60 38.64 -2.45
CA THR A 422 -13.70 38.08 -1.68
C THR A 422 -13.15 37.68 -0.33
N GLU A 423 -13.70 38.33 0.70
CA GLU A 423 -13.38 38.17 2.11
C GLU A 423 -13.13 36.71 2.51
N LEU A 424 -12.06 36.54 3.29
CA LEU A 424 -11.72 35.33 4.03
C LEU A 424 -12.83 35.05 5.07
N LYS A 425 -13.99 34.54 4.65
CA LYS A 425 -15.03 34.08 5.57
C LYS A 425 -14.48 32.90 6.36
N LEU A 426 -14.30 33.12 7.67
CA LEU A 426 -14.10 32.10 8.68
C LEU A 426 -15.02 30.91 8.39
N THR A 427 -14.46 29.80 7.91
CA THR A 427 -15.22 28.64 7.50
C THR A 427 -15.80 27.97 8.73
N THR A 428 -17.10 28.16 8.96
CA THR A 428 -17.92 27.22 9.73
C THR A 428 -17.65 25.82 9.20
N HIS A 429 -17.28 24.89 10.07
CA HIS A 429 -16.93 23.50 9.72
C HIS A 429 -18.12 22.81 9.01
N GLN A 430 -18.16 22.87 7.67
CA GLN A 430 -19.12 22.13 6.87
C GLN A 430 -18.66 20.68 6.77
N PRO A 431 -19.57 19.68 6.82
CA PRO A 431 -19.19 18.28 6.64
C PRO A 431 -18.89 17.96 5.17
N PRO A 432 -18.16 16.87 4.88
CA PRO A 432 -18.06 16.35 3.51
C PRO A 432 -19.44 15.96 2.99
N LEU A 433 -19.73 16.24 1.71
CA LEU A 433 -21.00 15.93 1.06
C LEU A 433 -21.23 14.40 0.92
N LEU A 434 -20.20 13.65 0.51
CA LEU A 434 -20.20 12.20 0.39
C LEU A 434 -19.08 11.58 1.21
N ILE A 435 -19.39 10.44 1.83
CA ILE A 435 -18.44 9.69 2.66
C ILE A 435 -18.40 8.25 2.16
N GLN A 436 -17.29 7.83 1.56
CA GLN A 436 -17.05 6.42 1.26
C GLN A 436 -16.61 5.70 2.53
N CYS A 437 -17.33 4.65 2.94
CA CYS A 437 -17.07 3.98 4.21
C CYS A 437 -17.10 2.46 4.12
N ARG A 438 -16.71 1.83 5.23
CA ARG A 438 -17.05 0.45 5.60
C ARG A 438 -17.68 0.53 6.98
N LEU A 439 -18.87 -0.02 7.14
CA LEU A 439 -19.57 -0.07 8.43
C LEU A 439 -19.63 -1.53 8.88
N PHE A 440 -19.04 -1.80 10.04
CA PHE A 440 -19.16 -3.07 10.74
C PHE A 440 -20.14 -2.85 11.89
N HIS A 441 -21.26 -3.55 11.87
CA HIS A 441 -22.34 -3.34 12.84
C HIS A 441 -23.06 -4.65 13.14
N MET A 442 -22.98 -5.11 14.37
CA MET A 442 -23.67 -6.31 14.87
C MET A 442 -23.42 -7.53 13.98
N GLY A 443 -22.17 -7.74 13.58
CA GLY A 443 -21.78 -8.87 12.71
C GLY A 443 -22.02 -8.66 11.21
N SER A 444 -22.76 -7.62 10.81
CA SER A 444 -22.88 -7.24 9.40
C SER A 444 -21.65 -6.47 8.92
N ALA A 445 -21.37 -6.56 7.61
CA ALA A 445 -20.35 -5.75 6.95
C ALA A 445 -20.96 -5.03 5.74
N ILE A 446 -20.96 -3.70 5.81
CA ILE A 446 -21.58 -2.81 4.83
C ILE A 446 -20.49 -2.00 4.14
N LYS A 447 -20.57 -1.89 2.80
CA LYS A 447 -19.63 -1.11 1.98
C LYS A 447 -20.43 -0.23 1.02
N GLY A 448 -20.08 1.05 0.98
CA GLY A 448 -20.67 2.00 0.04
C GLY A 448 -20.27 3.44 0.32
N THR A 449 -21.06 4.37 -0.21
CA THR A 449 -21.03 5.79 0.13
C THR A 449 -22.24 6.18 0.97
N LEU A 450 -22.09 7.23 1.76
CA LEU A 450 -23.15 7.86 2.53
C LEU A 450 -23.25 9.32 2.11
N LEU A 451 -24.39 9.70 1.54
CA LEU A 451 -24.72 11.09 1.21
C LEU A 451 -25.28 11.80 2.44
N VAL A 452 -24.79 13.00 2.71
CA VAL A 452 -25.35 13.83 3.78
C VAL A 452 -26.80 14.16 3.46
N ASN A 453 -27.69 13.87 4.40
CA ASN A 453 -29.11 14.20 4.29
C ASN A 453 -29.57 14.91 5.57
N LYS A 454 -29.74 16.23 5.47
CA LYS A 454 -30.19 17.12 6.55
C LYS A 454 -31.63 16.86 7.00
N LYS A 455 -32.42 16.13 6.21
CA LYS A 455 -33.79 15.74 6.56
C LYS A 455 -33.85 14.52 7.47
N LEU A 456 -32.74 13.82 7.67
CA LEU A 456 -32.70 12.68 8.58
C LEU A 456 -32.75 13.13 10.04
N PRO A 457 -33.43 12.37 10.91
CA PRO A 457 -33.28 12.54 12.35
C PRO A 457 -31.80 12.43 12.76
N PRO A 458 -31.39 13.12 13.84
CA PRO A 458 -30.03 13.00 14.36
C PRO A 458 -29.61 11.55 14.61
N ARG A 459 -28.32 11.28 14.53
CA ARG A 459 -27.71 9.95 14.75
C ARG A 459 -28.29 8.83 13.89
N THR A 460 -28.76 9.14 12.69
CA THR A 460 -29.32 8.15 11.75
C THR A 460 -28.36 7.88 10.58
N ILE A 461 -28.25 6.60 10.21
CA ILE A 461 -27.60 6.13 8.98
C ILE A 461 -28.61 5.26 8.24
N HIS A 462 -28.83 5.54 6.95
CA HIS A 462 -29.61 4.69 6.06
C HIS A 462 -28.68 3.90 5.15
N VAL A 463 -28.84 2.58 5.15
CA VAL A 463 -28.11 1.65 4.28
C VAL A 463 -29.08 0.93 3.36
N ARG A 464 -28.59 0.41 2.24
CA ARG A 464 -29.40 -0.35 1.27
C ARG A 464 -28.96 -1.82 1.19
N PRO A 465 -29.83 -2.75 0.80
CA PRO A 465 -29.46 -4.15 0.57
C PRO A 465 -28.21 -4.32 -0.30
N SER A 466 -28.10 -3.54 -1.38
CA SER A 466 -26.92 -3.51 -2.27
C SER A 466 -25.61 -3.20 -1.53
N MET A 467 -25.65 -2.44 -0.44
CA MET A 467 -24.47 -2.08 0.36
C MET A 467 -24.05 -3.17 1.35
N ILE A 468 -24.99 -4.03 1.77
CA ILE A 468 -24.74 -5.11 2.74
C ILE A 468 -23.98 -6.23 2.02
N LYS A 469 -22.74 -6.47 2.45
CA LYS A 469 -21.87 -7.50 1.85
C LYS A 469 -21.83 -8.78 2.70
N VAL A 470 -22.16 -8.67 3.99
CA VAL A 470 -22.32 -9.77 4.95
C VAL A 470 -23.47 -9.41 5.87
N GLU A 471 -24.42 -10.33 6.02
CA GLU A 471 -25.58 -10.19 6.89
C GLU A 471 -25.27 -10.57 8.33
N THR A 472 -26.12 -10.13 9.26
CA THR A 472 -26.06 -10.56 10.66
C THR A 472 -26.71 -11.94 10.83
N ASP A 473 -25.92 -12.92 11.28
CA ASP A 473 -26.45 -14.14 11.87
C ASP A 473 -27.14 -13.87 13.22
N LEU A 474 -28.47 -13.92 13.25
CA LEU A 474 -29.30 -13.72 14.45
C LEU A 474 -29.23 -14.89 15.44
N SER A 475 -28.70 -16.05 15.03
CA SER A 475 -28.54 -17.21 15.91
C SER A 475 -27.28 -17.12 16.78
N LEU A 476 -26.32 -16.28 16.41
CA LEU A 476 -25.09 -16.07 17.15
C LEU A 476 -25.27 -14.96 18.19
N ASN A 477 -25.18 -15.33 19.48
CA ASN A 477 -25.11 -14.38 20.59
C ASN A 477 -23.65 -13.99 20.88
N MET A 478 -22.95 -13.46 19.88
CA MET A 478 -21.56 -13.01 20.01
C MET A 478 -21.48 -11.48 19.89
N GLN A 479 -20.75 -10.84 20.80
CA GLN A 479 -20.50 -9.40 20.71
C GLN A 479 -19.49 -9.11 19.59
N SER A 480 -19.95 -8.46 18.53
CA SER A 480 -19.09 -8.03 17.41
C SER A 480 -18.38 -6.71 17.70
N ILE A 481 -17.26 -6.49 17.02
CA ILE A 481 -16.50 -5.25 17.04
C ILE A 481 -17.11 -4.31 16.00
N ASN A 482 -17.90 -3.36 16.50
CA ASN A 482 -18.55 -2.38 15.65
C ASN A 482 -17.59 -1.22 15.31
N SER A 483 -17.61 -0.76 14.05
CA SER A 483 -16.82 0.40 13.63
C SER A 483 -17.34 1.03 12.35
N LEU A 484 -17.31 2.37 12.28
CA LEU A 484 -17.51 3.12 11.05
C LEU A 484 -16.16 3.62 10.53
N GLU A 485 -15.74 3.03 9.42
CA GLU A 485 -14.40 3.15 8.85
C GLU A 485 -14.44 3.97 7.56
N ILE A 486 -13.94 5.21 7.61
CA ILE A 486 -13.96 6.15 6.49
C ILE A 486 -12.77 5.90 5.56
N VAL A 487 -13.05 5.79 4.27
CA VAL A 487 -12.05 5.49 3.24
C VAL A 487 -11.66 6.75 2.50
N ASN A 488 -12.66 7.45 1.98
CA ASN A 488 -12.52 8.70 1.25
C ASN A 488 -13.71 9.60 1.57
N THR A 489 -13.51 10.91 1.50
CA THR A 489 -14.59 11.91 1.50
C THR A 489 -14.66 12.62 0.15
N SER A 490 -15.79 13.23 -0.16
CA SER A 490 -15.86 14.26 -1.21
C SER A 490 -14.95 15.42 -0.83
N ILE A 491 -13.93 15.66 -1.65
CA ILE A 491 -12.96 16.74 -1.46
C ILE A 491 -12.91 17.63 -2.68
N LYS A 492 -12.32 18.81 -2.52
CA LYS A 492 -11.98 19.67 -3.66
C LYS A 492 -11.16 18.87 -4.68
N PRO A 493 -11.57 18.83 -5.96
CA PRO A 493 -10.81 18.14 -6.99
C PRO A 493 -9.41 18.76 -7.16
N ASN A 494 -8.40 17.90 -7.22
CA ASN A 494 -7.04 18.30 -7.62
C ASN A 494 -6.96 18.51 -9.14
N ARG A 495 -5.81 19.01 -9.63
CA ARG A 495 -5.48 19.01 -11.07
C ARG A 495 -5.79 17.64 -11.66
N THR A 496 -6.55 17.67 -12.76
CA THR A 496 -7.04 16.47 -13.42
C THR A 496 -6.23 16.20 -14.67
N TYR A 497 -6.02 14.91 -14.92
CA TYR A 497 -5.18 14.43 -16.00
C TYR A 497 -5.98 13.47 -16.86
N LEU A 498 -5.80 13.56 -18.18
CA LEU A 498 -6.21 12.51 -19.10
C LEU A 498 -5.44 11.22 -18.77
N SER A 499 -5.99 10.08 -19.18
CA SER A 499 -5.29 8.80 -19.17
C SER A 499 -5.03 8.36 -20.61
N LYS A 500 -4.04 7.49 -20.83
CA LYS A 500 -3.80 6.90 -22.16
C LYS A 500 -5.05 6.24 -22.77
N ASN A 501 -5.92 5.67 -21.93
CA ASN A 501 -7.16 5.05 -22.39
C ASN A 501 -8.16 6.13 -22.81
N LEU A 502 -8.33 7.17 -22.00
CA LEU A 502 -9.22 8.27 -22.31
C LEU A 502 -8.78 9.04 -23.56
N ILE A 503 -7.47 9.28 -23.75
CA ILE A 503 -6.92 9.88 -24.97
C ILE A 503 -7.31 9.05 -26.20
N ALA A 504 -7.14 7.72 -26.14
CA ALA A 504 -7.49 6.84 -27.25
C ALA A 504 -9.00 6.87 -27.56
N LEU A 505 -9.84 6.86 -26.52
CA LEU A 505 -11.30 6.91 -26.68
C LEU A 505 -11.78 8.26 -27.23
N LEU A 506 -11.22 9.38 -26.76
CA LEU A 506 -11.56 10.71 -27.26
C LEU A 506 -11.06 10.92 -28.69
N SER A 507 -9.86 10.43 -29.03
CA SER A 507 -9.33 10.42 -30.40
C SER A 507 -10.25 9.61 -31.33
N TYR A 508 -10.68 8.42 -30.90
CA TYR A 508 -11.69 7.63 -31.62
C TYR A 508 -13.03 8.37 -31.76
N GLY A 509 -13.43 9.12 -30.73
CA GLY A 509 -14.61 9.99 -30.72
C GLY A 509 -14.51 11.24 -31.60
N GLY A 510 -13.37 11.48 -32.25
CA GLY A 510 -13.17 12.59 -33.18
C GLY A 510 -12.41 13.80 -32.63
N VAL A 511 -11.93 13.76 -31.38
CA VAL A 511 -11.06 14.84 -30.86
C VAL A 511 -9.74 14.85 -31.64
N PRO A 512 -9.34 15.98 -32.24
CA PRO A 512 -8.15 16.04 -33.08
C PRO A 512 -6.87 15.64 -32.35
N ASN A 513 -6.00 14.86 -32.99
CA ASN A 513 -4.72 14.47 -32.40
C ASN A 513 -3.81 15.66 -32.05
N GLU A 514 -3.94 16.77 -32.80
CA GLU A 514 -3.20 18.01 -32.52
C GLU A 514 -3.59 18.65 -31.19
N PHE A 515 -4.84 18.47 -30.73
CA PHE A 515 -5.25 18.90 -29.40
C PHE A 515 -4.39 18.21 -28.33
N PHE A 516 -4.28 16.88 -28.38
CA PHE A 516 -3.47 16.12 -27.41
C PHE A 516 -1.97 16.43 -27.51
N LYS A 517 -1.46 16.68 -28.73
CA LYS A 517 -0.05 17.09 -28.92
C LYS A 517 0.23 18.45 -28.29
N SER A 518 -0.63 19.45 -28.51
CA SER A 518 -0.49 20.77 -27.90
C SER A 518 -0.53 20.69 -26.37
N LEU A 519 -1.40 19.82 -25.83
CA LEU A 519 -1.48 19.58 -24.39
C LEU A 519 -0.19 18.94 -23.85
N LEU A 520 0.37 17.96 -24.57
CA LEU A 520 1.65 17.34 -24.23
C LEU A 520 2.80 18.33 -24.26
N GLU A 521 2.88 19.19 -25.29
CA GLU A 521 3.91 20.24 -25.42
C GLU A 521 3.84 21.21 -24.23
N SER A 522 2.66 21.73 -23.91
CA SER A 522 2.46 22.62 -22.76
C SER A 522 2.85 21.96 -21.43
N ASN A 523 2.49 20.69 -21.24
CA ASN A 523 2.85 19.93 -20.04
C ASN A 523 4.37 19.65 -19.96
N LEU A 524 5.04 19.43 -21.10
CA LEU A 524 6.50 19.23 -21.16
C LEU A 524 7.26 20.51 -20.84
N GLU A 525 6.78 21.64 -21.35
CA GLU A 525 7.31 22.97 -21.01
C GLU A 525 7.19 23.22 -19.51
N GLU A 526 6.01 23.00 -18.91
CA GLU A 526 5.83 23.11 -17.46
C GLU A 526 6.82 22.22 -16.70
N ALA A 527 7.00 20.96 -17.11
CA ALA A 527 7.96 20.05 -16.47
C ALA A 527 9.43 20.51 -16.57
N ASN A 528 9.78 21.31 -17.58
CA ASN A 528 11.13 21.90 -17.70
C ASN A 528 11.30 23.14 -16.81
N HIS A 529 10.21 23.85 -16.49
CA HIS A 529 10.23 25.02 -15.61
C HIS A 529 10.38 24.70 -14.12
N VAL A 530 10.44 23.42 -13.72
CA VAL A 530 10.70 22.99 -12.33
C VAL A 530 11.97 23.63 -11.75
N PHE A 531 12.98 23.95 -12.57
CA PHE A 531 14.24 24.53 -12.11
C PHE A 531 14.27 26.06 -12.10
N SER A 532 13.36 26.72 -12.81
CA SER A 532 13.38 28.18 -13.02
C SER A 532 12.15 28.89 -12.45
N ASN A 533 11.08 28.15 -12.16
CA ASN A 533 9.84 28.69 -11.63
C ASN A 533 9.53 28.07 -10.27
N LYS A 534 9.57 28.91 -9.23
CA LYS A 534 9.33 28.52 -7.84
C LYS A 534 7.98 27.81 -7.64
N ARG A 535 6.92 28.22 -8.35
CA ARG A 535 5.57 27.61 -8.24
C ARG A 535 5.54 26.22 -8.82
N VAL A 536 6.12 26.04 -10.00
CA VAL A 536 6.21 24.74 -10.66
C VAL A 536 7.09 23.79 -9.83
N ALA A 537 8.20 24.29 -9.28
CA ALA A 537 9.06 23.55 -8.37
C ALA A 537 8.31 23.09 -7.11
N LEU A 538 7.58 24.01 -6.47
CA LEU A 538 6.78 23.71 -5.28
C LEU A 538 5.69 22.69 -5.59
N ARG A 539 4.97 22.86 -6.70
CA ARG A 539 3.92 21.94 -7.17
C ARG A 539 4.47 20.53 -7.40
N ALA A 540 5.59 20.41 -8.12
CA ALA A 540 6.25 19.13 -8.34
C ALA A 540 6.70 18.50 -7.00
N SER A 541 7.20 19.31 -6.07
CA SER A 541 7.62 18.88 -4.74
C SER A 541 6.46 18.38 -3.88
N VAL A 542 5.28 18.99 -3.97
CA VAL A 542 4.07 18.55 -3.25
C VAL A 542 3.50 17.29 -3.87
N ASN A 543 3.37 17.23 -5.20
CA ASN A 543 2.87 16.07 -5.94
C ASN A 543 3.64 14.79 -5.63
N HIS A 544 4.92 14.93 -5.31
CA HIS A 544 5.86 13.85 -5.06
C HIS A 544 6.44 13.86 -3.65
N GLY A 545 5.88 14.63 -2.72
CA GLY A 545 6.48 14.89 -1.41
C GLY A 545 6.69 13.64 -0.58
N ASN A 546 5.91 12.58 -0.78
CA ASN A 546 6.15 11.29 -0.13
C ASN A 546 7.52 10.64 -0.48
N MET A 547 8.18 11.07 -1.56
CA MET A 547 9.50 10.57 -1.97
C MET A 547 10.66 11.18 -1.17
N ASP A 548 10.45 12.30 -0.50
CA ASP A 548 11.41 12.94 0.42
C ASP A 548 10.78 13.54 1.66
N GLU A 549 9.63 13.03 2.08
CA GLU A 549 8.95 13.53 3.27
C GLU A 549 8.73 15.06 3.18
N TYR A 550 8.44 15.55 1.97
CA TYR A 550 8.19 16.95 1.65
C TYR A 550 9.37 17.90 1.87
N ASN A 551 10.60 17.36 2.03
CA ASN A 551 11.79 18.19 2.25
C ASN A 551 11.99 19.24 1.16
N ALA A 552 11.86 18.88 -0.13
CA ALA A 552 12.02 19.83 -1.22
C ALA A 552 10.97 20.98 -1.16
N ALA A 553 9.72 20.65 -0.82
CA ALA A 553 8.68 21.66 -0.62
C ALA A 553 9.01 22.57 0.58
N GLY A 554 9.43 22.00 1.71
CA GLY A 554 9.85 22.74 2.89
C GLY A 554 11.00 23.71 2.60
N MET A 555 12.03 23.27 1.88
CA MET A 555 13.15 24.10 1.46
C MET A 555 12.69 25.32 0.64
N ILE A 556 11.83 25.10 -0.36
CA ILE A 556 11.30 26.17 -1.22
C ILE A 556 10.48 27.19 -0.42
N LEU A 557 9.67 26.71 0.53
CA LEU A 557 8.82 27.54 1.39
C LEU A 557 9.63 28.36 2.38
N CYS A 558 10.72 27.80 2.92
CA CYS A 558 11.69 28.51 3.75
C CYS A 558 12.54 29.52 2.97
N GLY A 559 12.31 29.68 1.67
CA GLY A 559 13.02 30.66 0.84
C GLY A 559 14.41 30.22 0.39
N ILE A 560 14.74 28.92 0.48
CA ILE A 560 16.02 28.42 -0.03
C ILE A 560 16.07 28.64 -1.55
N PRO A 561 17.16 29.22 -2.09
CA PRO A 561 17.33 29.44 -3.53
C PRO A 561 17.26 28.15 -4.35
N GLN A 562 16.64 28.19 -5.54
CA GLN A 562 16.48 27.00 -6.40
C GLN A 562 17.79 26.46 -6.98
N ASP A 563 18.85 27.27 -6.97
CA ASP A 563 20.21 26.92 -7.36
C ASP A 563 21.04 26.32 -6.21
N GLU A 564 20.46 26.18 -5.01
CA GLU A 564 21.09 25.41 -3.92
C GLU A 564 21.32 23.96 -4.40
N PRO A 565 22.56 23.41 -4.32
CA PRO A 565 22.90 22.14 -4.94
C PRO A 565 22.03 20.95 -4.53
N PHE A 566 21.67 20.84 -3.25
CA PHE A 566 20.81 19.75 -2.78
C PHE A 566 19.38 19.88 -3.31
N LEU A 567 18.78 21.07 -3.23
CA LEU A 567 17.45 21.35 -3.79
C LEU A 567 17.41 21.11 -5.30
N GLN A 568 18.43 21.55 -6.04
CA GLN A 568 18.53 21.32 -7.47
C GLN A 568 18.59 19.82 -7.80
N TYR A 569 19.38 19.05 -7.05
CA TYR A 569 19.41 17.58 -7.18
C TYR A 569 18.02 16.97 -6.90
N ARG A 570 17.33 17.38 -5.83
CA ARG A 570 15.97 16.92 -5.51
C ARG A 570 15.00 17.26 -6.65
N LEU A 571 14.97 18.51 -7.10
CA LEU A 571 14.14 18.97 -8.21
C LEU A 571 14.39 18.19 -9.50
N SER A 572 15.63 17.74 -9.75
CA SER A 572 15.94 16.90 -10.92
C SER A 572 15.24 15.54 -10.89
N ILE A 573 15.14 14.93 -9.70
CA ILE A 573 14.42 13.67 -9.49
C ILE A 573 12.92 13.90 -9.72
N LEU A 574 12.39 15.01 -9.19
CA LEU A 574 10.98 15.37 -9.30
C LEU A 574 10.58 15.66 -10.75
N ALA A 575 11.38 16.44 -11.49
CA ALA A 575 11.17 16.72 -12.90
C ALA A 575 11.17 15.43 -13.74
N ARG A 576 12.04 14.46 -13.40
CA ARG A 576 12.05 13.14 -14.05
C ARG A 576 10.77 12.36 -13.79
N GLU A 577 10.22 12.40 -12.57
CA GLU A 577 8.96 11.74 -12.25
C GLU A 577 7.76 12.41 -12.93
N GLU A 578 7.72 13.73 -13.06
CA GLU A 578 6.70 14.43 -13.86
C GLU A 578 6.77 14.01 -15.34
N LYS A 579 7.96 14.00 -15.96
CA LYS A 579 8.16 13.52 -17.34
C LYS A 579 7.75 12.05 -17.52
N LYS A 580 7.95 11.21 -16.51
CA LYS A 580 7.53 9.81 -16.51
C LYS A 580 6.00 9.67 -16.50
N LYS A 581 5.25 10.57 -15.83
CA LYS A 581 3.78 10.60 -15.91
C LYS A 581 3.31 10.90 -17.33
N LEU A 582 3.96 11.86 -18.01
CA LEU A 582 3.63 12.23 -19.40
C LEU A 582 3.81 11.04 -20.35
N ARG A 583 4.91 10.28 -20.22
CA ARG A 583 5.11 9.02 -20.96
C ARG A 583 4.00 7.99 -20.72
N GLY A 584 3.36 8.04 -19.55
CA GLY A 584 2.21 7.20 -19.21
C GLY A 584 0.87 7.70 -19.75
N GLY A 585 0.85 8.78 -20.54
CA GLY A 585 -0.36 9.42 -21.06
C GLY A 585 -1.15 10.21 -20.02
N LYS A 586 -0.49 10.68 -18.94
CA LYS A 586 -1.11 11.56 -17.94
C LYS A 586 -0.90 13.03 -18.32
N LEU A 587 -1.82 13.60 -19.08
CA LEU A 587 -1.75 14.98 -19.56
C LEU A 587 -2.69 15.86 -18.74
N TYR A 588 -2.17 16.92 -18.11
CA TYR A 588 -3.05 17.87 -17.41
C TYR A 588 -3.95 18.58 -18.41
N ILE A 589 -5.23 18.69 -18.08
CA ILE A 589 -6.22 19.44 -18.85
C ILE A 589 -6.99 20.37 -17.88
N PRO A 590 -7.10 21.68 -18.19
CA PRO A 590 -7.93 22.60 -17.41
C PRO A 590 -9.42 22.29 -17.59
N ASP A 591 -10.26 22.83 -16.70
CA ASP A 591 -11.74 22.66 -16.73
C ASP A 591 -12.23 21.21 -16.71
N CYS A 592 -11.39 20.31 -16.21
CA CYS A 592 -11.75 18.94 -15.90
C CYS A 592 -11.50 18.64 -14.42
N PHE A 593 -12.33 17.78 -13.86
CA PHE A 593 -12.24 17.38 -12.46
C PHE A 593 -12.72 15.95 -12.25
N TYR A 594 -12.23 15.31 -11.19
CA TYR A 594 -12.79 14.05 -10.70
C TYR A 594 -13.72 14.33 -9.52
N LEU A 595 -14.95 13.81 -9.59
CA LEU A 595 -15.94 13.91 -8.52
C LEU A 595 -16.47 12.52 -8.16
N MET A 596 -16.77 12.32 -6.89
CA MET A 596 -17.48 11.13 -6.44
C MET A 596 -18.91 11.15 -6.95
N GLY A 597 -19.37 10.03 -7.49
CA GLY A 597 -20.74 9.89 -7.97
C GLY A 597 -21.70 9.42 -6.89
N THR A 598 -22.93 9.91 -6.95
CA THR A 598 -24.08 9.40 -6.19
C THR A 598 -25.37 9.60 -6.99
N VAL A 599 -26.50 9.23 -6.41
CA VAL A 599 -27.81 9.36 -7.04
C VAL A 599 -28.54 10.57 -6.49
N ASP A 600 -29.27 11.27 -7.35
CA ASP A 600 -30.16 12.35 -6.95
C ASP A 600 -31.27 11.84 -6.00
N PRO A 601 -31.28 12.31 -4.73
CA PRO A 601 -32.32 11.92 -3.78
C PRO A 601 -33.67 12.58 -4.04
N THR A 602 -33.72 13.69 -4.80
CA THR A 602 -34.97 14.43 -5.05
C THR A 602 -35.81 13.74 -6.12
N GLY A 603 -35.15 13.13 -7.12
CA GLY A 603 -35.80 12.53 -8.28
C GLY A 603 -36.19 13.55 -9.34
N CYS A 604 -35.56 14.73 -9.34
CA CYS A 604 -35.82 15.80 -10.30
C CYS A 604 -35.02 15.63 -11.60
N LEU A 605 -33.92 14.87 -11.58
CA LEU A 605 -33.11 14.65 -12.77
C LEU A 605 -33.74 13.64 -13.73
N GLU A 606 -33.84 14.03 -15.00
CA GLU A 606 -34.29 13.20 -16.10
C GLU A 606 -33.14 12.38 -16.74
N LYS A 607 -33.49 11.48 -17.66
CA LYS A 607 -32.49 10.72 -18.44
C LYS A 607 -31.60 11.68 -19.24
N GLY A 608 -30.28 11.49 -19.15
CA GLY A 608 -29.30 12.35 -19.84
C GLY A 608 -28.93 13.62 -19.07
N GLN A 609 -29.56 13.89 -17.92
CA GLN A 609 -29.19 15.00 -17.04
C GLN A 609 -28.30 14.53 -15.88
N VAL A 610 -27.49 15.44 -15.35
CA VAL A 610 -26.73 15.29 -14.11
C VAL A 610 -26.82 16.58 -13.30
N CYS A 611 -26.71 16.51 -11.98
CA CYS A 611 -26.45 17.71 -11.17
C CYS A 611 -25.02 17.65 -10.64
N ILE A 612 -24.25 18.72 -10.77
CA ILE A 612 -22.85 18.76 -10.35
C ILE A 612 -22.66 19.92 -9.37
N ILE A 613 -22.33 19.62 -8.12
CA ILE A 613 -22.01 20.64 -7.12
C ILE A 613 -20.49 20.81 -7.05
N HIS A 614 -20.00 21.98 -7.42
CA HIS A 614 -18.58 22.36 -7.38
C HIS A 614 -18.34 23.54 -6.40
N GLN A 615 -17.13 24.12 -6.44
CA GLN A 615 -16.70 25.18 -5.51
C GLN A 615 -17.67 26.37 -5.42
N ASN A 616 -18.20 26.82 -6.55
CA ASN A 616 -19.07 28.00 -6.66
C ASN A 616 -20.56 27.63 -6.82
N GLY A 617 -20.93 26.41 -6.43
CA GLY A 617 -22.30 25.91 -6.53
C GLY A 617 -22.51 24.95 -7.70
N GLN A 618 -23.75 24.87 -8.18
CA GLN A 618 -24.14 23.93 -9.23
C GLN A 618 -23.69 24.41 -10.61
N ILE A 619 -23.07 23.51 -11.37
CA ILE A 619 -22.64 23.75 -12.75
C ILE A 619 -23.80 23.49 -13.72
N THR A 620 -23.87 24.26 -14.79
CA THR A 620 -24.85 24.10 -15.86
C THR A 620 -24.19 23.94 -17.24
N GLY A 621 -24.91 23.30 -18.17
CA GLY A 621 -24.49 23.12 -19.56
C GLY A 621 -23.96 21.71 -19.84
N ASP A 622 -23.58 21.45 -21.09
CA ASP A 622 -23.12 20.12 -21.49
C ASP A 622 -21.76 19.77 -20.88
N VAL A 623 -21.64 18.51 -20.46
CA VAL A 623 -20.42 17.95 -19.88
C VAL A 623 -20.14 16.56 -20.43
N LEU A 624 -18.86 16.23 -20.56
CA LEU A 624 -18.43 14.84 -20.78
C LEU A 624 -18.21 14.16 -19.43
N VAL A 625 -18.72 12.94 -19.28
CA VAL A 625 -18.58 12.12 -18.07
C VAL A 625 -17.96 10.78 -18.43
N TYR A 626 -16.94 10.37 -17.68
CA TYR A 626 -16.19 9.13 -17.88
C TYR A 626 -15.70 8.55 -16.55
N ARG A 627 -15.63 7.22 -16.43
CA ARG A 627 -15.01 6.55 -15.28
C ARG A 627 -13.73 5.86 -15.70
N ASN A 628 -12.63 6.07 -14.98
CA ASN A 628 -11.34 5.45 -15.31
C ASN A 628 -11.13 4.12 -14.54
N PRO A 629 -10.74 3.00 -15.20
CA PRO A 629 -10.49 2.85 -16.62
C PRO A 629 -11.71 2.30 -17.39
N GLY A 630 -12.40 3.17 -18.12
CA GLY A 630 -13.26 2.76 -19.24
C GLY A 630 -12.39 2.40 -20.45
N LEU A 631 -12.86 1.42 -21.20
CA LEU A 631 -12.16 0.78 -22.31
C LEU A 631 -13.01 0.74 -23.59
N HIS A 632 -14.29 1.09 -23.50
CA HIS A 632 -15.20 1.16 -24.63
C HIS A 632 -15.61 2.62 -24.88
N PHE A 633 -15.85 3.00 -26.14
CA PHE A 633 -16.27 4.38 -26.46
C PHE A 633 -17.58 4.76 -25.76
N GLY A 634 -18.49 3.78 -25.61
CA GLY A 634 -19.71 3.94 -24.83
C GLY A 634 -19.51 4.18 -23.33
N ASP A 635 -18.27 4.10 -22.80
CA ASP A 635 -17.98 4.52 -21.42
C ASP A 635 -17.84 6.05 -21.29
N ILE A 636 -17.94 6.80 -22.39
CA ILE A 636 -17.94 8.27 -22.42
C ILE A 636 -19.34 8.75 -22.73
N HIS A 637 -19.92 9.53 -21.82
CA HIS A 637 -21.27 10.06 -21.95
C HIS A 637 -21.24 11.59 -22.06
N ILE A 638 -22.03 12.14 -22.97
CA ILE A 638 -22.40 13.56 -22.96
C ILE A 638 -23.67 13.68 -22.12
N MET A 639 -23.63 14.52 -21.09
CA MET A 639 -24.73 14.76 -20.16
C MET A 639 -25.00 16.25 -20.02
N CYS A 640 -26.25 16.63 -19.78
CA CYS A 640 -26.60 18.01 -19.49
C CYS A 640 -26.51 18.25 -17.98
N ALA A 641 -25.60 19.12 -17.54
CA ALA A 641 -25.55 19.57 -16.16
C ALA A 641 -26.73 20.54 -15.90
N THR A 642 -27.63 20.15 -15.00
CA THR A 642 -28.89 20.84 -14.71
C THR A 642 -28.94 21.24 -13.23
N ARG A 643 -29.47 22.45 -12.97
CA ARG A 643 -29.66 22.95 -11.61
C ARG A 643 -30.86 22.27 -10.96
N VAL A 644 -30.70 21.79 -9.73
CA VAL A 644 -31.74 21.17 -8.90
C VAL A 644 -31.78 21.91 -7.56
N GLU A 645 -32.78 22.78 -7.37
CA GLU A 645 -32.89 23.63 -6.18
C GLU A 645 -33.26 22.81 -4.94
N GLU A 646 -34.08 21.78 -5.11
CA GLU A 646 -34.54 20.89 -4.06
C GLU A 646 -33.39 20.15 -3.36
N LEU A 647 -32.25 19.98 -4.05
CA LEU A 647 -31.09 19.29 -3.53
C LEU A 647 -30.47 20.03 -2.32
N GLU A 648 -30.58 21.36 -2.28
CA GLU A 648 -30.12 22.19 -1.16
C GLU A 648 -30.82 21.79 0.15
N SER A 649 -32.09 21.37 0.08
CA SER A 649 -32.81 20.88 1.26
C SER A 649 -32.28 19.55 1.82
N TYR A 650 -31.54 18.78 1.02
CA TYR A 650 -30.89 17.54 1.42
C TYR A 650 -29.46 17.78 1.89
N VAL A 651 -28.65 18.42 1.06
CA VAL A 651 -27.19 18.49 1.25
C VAL A 651 -26.70 19.86 1.74
N GLY A 652 -27.55 20.88 1.72
CA GLY A 652 -27.19 22.26 2.03
C GLY A 652 -26.11 22.80 1.10
N HIS A 653 -25.12 23.48 1.69
CA HIS A 653 -23.99 24.08 0.96
C HIS A 653 -22.76 23.17 0.87
N ASN A 654 -22.90 21.88 1.22
CA ASN A 654 -21.82 20.90 1.09
C ASN A 654 -21.47 20.74 -0.40
N LYS A 655 -20.19 20.45 -0.71
CA LYS A 655 -19.66 20.56 -2.08
C LYS A 655 -19.00 19.28 -2.58
N TYR A 656 -18.77 19.25 -3.90
CA TYR A 656 -17.92 18.29 -4.62
C TYR A 656 -18.51 16.89 -4.82
N ALA A 657 -19.60 16.80 -5.59
CA ALA A 657 -20.06 15.53 -6.17
C ALA A 657 -20.81 15.73 -7.48
N ILE A 658 -20.99 14.61 -8.18
CA ILE A 658 -21.90 14.48 -9.32
C ILE A 658 -23.07 13.56 -8.93
N PHE A 659 -24.29 14.03 -9.21
CA PHE A 659 -25.55 13.35 -8.94
C PHE A 659 -26.12 12.85 -10.26
N PHE A 660 -26.42 11.56 -10.30
CA PHE A 660 -27.00 10.88 -11.44
C PHE A 660 -28.52 10.69 -11.26
N PRO A 661 -29.27 10.59 -12.36
CA PRO A 661 -30.72 10.43 -12.30
C PRO A 661 -31.08 9.07 -11.72
N ARG A 662 -32.19 9.03 -10.98
CA ARG A 662 -32.79 7.80 -10.44
C ARG A 662 -33.87 7.24 -11.35
N VAL A 663 -33.69 7.38 -12.66
CA VAL A 663 -34.59 6.89 -13.70
C VAL A 663 -33.80 6.23 -14.83
N GLY A 664 -34.46 5.36 -15.58
CA GLY A 664 -33.87 4.67 -16.74
C GLY A 664 -33.88 3.16 -16.61
N SER A 665 -33.62 2.49 -17.74
CA SER A 665 -33.56 1.03 -17.86
C SER A 665 -32.21 0.43 -17.40
N ARG A 666 -31.23 1.29 -17.16
CA ARG A 666 -29.91 0.99 -16.62
C ARG A 666 -29.41 2.20 -15.85
N SER A 667 -28.64 2.00 -14.79
CA SER A 667 -28.03 3.13 -14.06
C SER A 667 -26.90 3.74 -14.89
N VAL A 668 -26.77 5.07 -14.86
CA VAL A 668 -25.69 5.76 -15.59
C VAL A 668 -24.31 5.32 -15.09
N ALA A 669 -24.19 4.99 -13.81
CA ALA A 669 -22.96 4.42 -13.27
C ALA A 669 -22.58 3.10 -13.95
N ASP A 670 -23.53 2.19 -14.13
CA ASP A 670 -23.32 0.90 -14.77
C ASP A 670 -23.09 1.05 -16.29
N GLU A 671 -23.75 2.03 -16.94
CA GLU A 671 -23.46 2.42 -18.32
C GLU A 671 -21.99 2.85 -18.51
N ILE A 672 -21.43 3.58 -17.53
CA ILE A 672 -20.07 4.13 -17.57
C ILE A 672 -19.07 3.12 -16.97
N ALA A 673 -18.58 2.22 -17.83
CA ALA A 673 -17.60 1.20 -17.51
C ALA A 673 -18.05 0.17 -16.45
N GLY A 674 -19.36 -0.07 -16.25
CA GLY A 674 -19.88 -1.00 -15.24
C GLY A 674 -19.59 -0.53 -13.81
N GLY A 675 -19.77 0.77 -13.55
CA GLY A 675 -19.59 1.38 -12.23
C GLY A 675 -20.79 1.25 -11.31
N ASP A 676 -20.59 1.71 -10.08
CA ASP A 676 -21.61 1.83 -9.04
C ASP A 676 -21.38 3.10 -8.20
N PHE A 677 -22.14 3.28 -7.13
CA PHE A 677 -22.00 4.43 -6.22
C PHE A 677 -21.30 4.05 -4.92
N ASP A 678 -20.44 3.01 -4.92
CA ASP A 678 -19.70 2.55 -3.74
C ASP A 678 -18.41 3.34 -3.45
N GLY A 679 -18.17 4.37 -4.26
CA GLY A 679 -17.07 5.35 -4.16
C GLY A 679 -16.36 5.62 -5.49
N ASP A 680 -17.01 5.32 -6.61
CA ASP A 680 -16.50 5.60 -7.94
C ASP A 680 -16.30 7.11 -8.17
N LEU A 681 -15.20 7.43 -8.84
CA LEU A 681 -14.86 8.79 -9.25
C LEU A 681 -15.07 8.94 -10.76
N TYR A 682 -15.80 9.97 -11.13
CA TYR A 682 -16.11 10.31 -12.51
C TYR A 682 -15.26 11.51 -12.93
N TRP A 683 -14.53 11.32 -14.02
CA TRP A 683 -13.91 12.39 -14.76
C TRP A 683 -15.04 13.17 -15.44
N VAL A 684 -15.07 14.47 -15.18
CA VAL A 684 -15.99 15.40 -15.82
C VAL A 684 -15.17 16.42 -16.57
N SER A 685 -15.53 16.69 -17.82
CA SER A 685 -14.96 17.79 -18.61
C SER A 685 -16.04 18.80 -18.99
N LYS A 686 -15.71 20.07 -18.75
CA LYS A 686 -16.38 21.24 -19.29
C LYS A 686 -15.58 21.92 -20.39
N HIS A 687 -14.49 21.28 -20.82
CA HIS A 687 -13.59 21.87 -21.80
C HIS A 687 -14.37 22.11 -23.11
N PRO A 688 -14.32 23.31 -23.72
CA PRO A 688 -15.15 23.64 -24.89
C PRO A 688 -14.81 22.89 -26.18
N GLN A 689 -13.54 22.51 -26.35
CA GLN A 689 -13.06 21.63 -27.43
C GLN A 689 -13.12 20.19 -26.97
#